data_AF-A0A8I1IQG2-F1
#
_entry.id   AF-A0A8I1IQG2-F1
#
_cell.length_a   1.000
_cell.length_b   1.000
_cell.length_c   1.000
_cell.angle_alpha   90.00
_cell.angle_beta   90.00
_cell.angle_gamma   90.00
#
_symmetry.space_group_name_H-M   'P 1'
#
loop_
_entity.id
_entity.type
_entity.pdbx_description
1 polymer ?
#
loop_
_entity_poly.entity_id
_entity_poly.type
_entity_poly.pdbx_seq_one_letter_code
_entity_poly.pdbx_strand_id
1 'polypeptide(L)'
;MSAVVIDLNDVAPAHVQTARYDLDLIVQRLRETAESWVPRLFPNGKRVGDEWRLANIRGDAPRNTGSCVITLRGPHAGDWIDFDGNEGGGPISAIEASTGLSGRDLIIEAADIAGVQPGAPARQTPAAKLAPKRDAARDIAHILSLALPVAGTSAADYLVGRGLAIPADADLLFHSDLTHWETKTGYPALLGQVRDRSGEVIGLHRTYLSQGAGAVRKAPVAKPKMMLGRIAGGAVRLGPVGPDGRVGLCEGIETGLAVMTARPDLPVWATLSTSGLEQVDLPPAAQRVLVLADNDASGAGLRAADAAARRLRALGRDVAIARPPEEGQDFNDLLLDRGPEAIAAIIAEADSVTETEAVLQIGQHRPLNYQGSGETTPTLRADEGDLGRSVAQAWSVIMASNRTPWVYRFAGQPTWVVPDDEGRPVATILNEERLRHMLARLARWVRVNAKGEPIPAPPPLPVVKSVLATPDPALPVLTGIVNTPVFGRSGTLITTPGYHPDARLLYVPAPGFAVPDIPAKATPAEIAAARTLICEDLLGDFPFTGEAERAHVVALLLLGFLRGMIDGPTPLHLIEKPTPGTGATLMVDAVATILTGIGASVMTEGRDDEEWRKRVTAKLRQIPSIILIDNLRAKLDSSAVAAALTAPFW
;
A
#
# COMPACT_ATOMS: atom_id res chain seq x y z
N MET A 1 -13.23 -33.42 -48.56
CA MET A 1 -12.86 -32.00 -48.36
C MET A 1 -12.91 -31.71 -46.88
N SER A 2 -11.79 -31.93 -46.19
CA SER A 2 -11.65 -31.64 -44.76
C SER A 2 -11.47 -30.13 -44.59
N ALA A 3 -12.42 -29.49 -43.90
CA ALA A 3 -12.24 -28.12 -43.45
C ALA A 3 -11.16 -28.13 -42.36
N VAL A 4 -10.01 -27.55 -42.68
CA VAL A 4 -8.92 -27.32 -41.73
C VAL A 4 -9.43 -26.33 -40.69
N VAL A 5 -9.62 -26.81 -39.46
CA VAL A 5 -9.82 -25.97 -38.28
C VAL A 5 -8.49 -25.25 -38.02
N ILE A 6 -8.51 -23.93 -38.07
CA ILE A 6 -7.36 -23.11 -37.71
C ILE A 6 -7.29 -23.09 -36.19
N ASP A 7 -6.33 -23.82 -35.63
CA ASP A 7 -5.93 -23.73 -34.22
C ASP A 7 -5.09 -22.46 -34.02
N LEU A 8 -5.51 -21.59 -33.11
CA LEU A 8 -4.82 -20.33 -32.79
C LEU A 8 -3.81 -20.49 -31.63
N ASN A 9 -3.62 -21.69 -31.09
CA ASN A 9 -2.65 -21.96 -30.02
C ASN A 9 -1.28 -22.46 -30.52
N ASP A 10 -1.18 -22.90 -31.79
CA ASP A 10 0.06 -23.41 -32.38
C ASP A 10 0.77 -22.42 -33.33
N VAL A 11 0.24 -21.20 -33.49
CA VAL A 11 0.99 -20.12 -34.12
C VAL A 11 1.75 -19.37 -33.04
N ALA A 12 2.90 -19.92 -32.62
CA ALA A 12 3.98 -19.03 -32.22
C ALA A 12 4.13 -18.04 -33.38
N PRO A 13 3.97 -16.71 -33.17
CA PRO A 13 4.13 -15.76 -34.27
C PRO A 13 5.45 -16.13 -34.89
N ALA A 14 5.47 -16.38 -36.21
CA ALA A 14 6.72 -16.59 -36.91
C ALA A 14 7.61 -15.44 -36.44
N HIS A 15 8.62 -15.75 -35.63
CA HIS A 15 9.62 -14.80 -35.26
C HIS A 15 10.34 -14.56 -36.57
N VAL A 16 9.82 -13.61 -37.35
CA VAL A 16 10.64 -12.83 -38.24
C VAL A 16 11.67 -12.27 -37.29
N GLN A 17 12.84 -12.92 -37.24
CA GLN A 17 14.00 -12.39 -36.55
C GLN A 17 14.18 -11.01 -37.15
N THR A 18 13.63 -10.02 -36.47
CA THR A 18 13.60 -8.66 -36.98
C THR A 18 15.06 -8.26 -36.87
N ALA A 19 15.74 -8.14 -38.01
CA ALA A 19 17.14 -7.75 -38.11
C ALA A 19 17.39 -6.62 -37.10
N ARG A 20 18.24 -6.89 -36.09
CA ARG A 20 18.55 -5.98 -35.00
C ARG A 20 19.81 -5.23 -35.35
N TYR A 21 19.73 -3.91 -35.26
CA TYR A 21 20.84 -3.02 -35.56
C TYR A 21 21.37 -2.40 -34.27
N ASP A 22 22.70 -2.30 -34.18
CA ASP A 22 23.39 -1.63 -33.08
C ASP A 22 23.41 -0.12 -33.37
N LEU A 23 22.53 0.62 -32.70
CA LEU A 23 22.36 2.06 -32.92
C LEU A 23 23.62 2.85 -32.55
N ASP A 24 24.37 2.40 -31.54
CA ASP A 24 25.59 3.09 -31.12
C ASP A 24 26.68 2.91 -32.18
N LEU A 25 26.80 1.70 -32.75
CA LEU A 25 27.70 1.43 -33.87
C LEU A 25 27.29 2.18 -35.14
N ILE A 26 25.98 2.28 -35.45
CA ILE A 26 25.47 3.08 -36.57
C ILE A 26 25.87 4.53 -36.39
N VAL A 27 25.55 5.13 -35.23
CA VAL A 27 25.90 6.52 -34.96
C VAL A 27 27.40 6.72 -35.06
N GLN A 28 28.21 5.88 -34.40
CA GLN A 28 29.67 5.96 -34.46
C GLN A 28 30.18 5.98 -35.91
N ARG A 29 29.74 5.04 -36.75
CA ARG A 29 30.18 4.97 -38.15
C ARG A 29 29.66 6.12 -39.01
N LEU A 30 28.45 6.60 -38.75
CA LEU A 30 27.94 7.83 -39.40
C LEU A 30 28.80 9.03 -39.03
N ARG A 31 29.29 9.13 -37.79
CA ARG A 31 30.23 10.20 -37.39
C ARG A 31 31.58 10.05 -38.11
N GLU A 32 32.12 8.84 -38.18
CA GLU A 32 33.39 8.54 -38.87
C GLU A 32 33.33 8.84 -40.37
N THR A 33 32.15 8.75 -40.98
CA THR A 33 31.95 8.88 -42.44
C THR A 33 31.14 10.11 -42.85
N ALA A 34 30.92 11.08 -41.95
CA ALA A 34 30.11 12.28 -42.20
C ALA A 34 30.51 13.06 -43.45
N GLU A 35 31.81 13.18 -43.71
CA GLU A 35 32.32 13.83 -44.94
C GLU A 35 31.86 13.17 -46.25
N SER A 36 31.48 11.90 -46.21
CA SER A 36 31.06 11.13 -47.38
C SER A 36 29.55 11.16 -47.56
N TRP A 37 28.77 10.89 -46.50
CA TRP A 37 27.33 10.75 -46.64
C TRP A 37 26.59 12.09 -46.61
N VAL A 38 27.08 13.10 -45.88
CA VAL A 38 26.41 14.41 -45.77
C VAL A 38 26.31 15.11 -47.13
N PRO A 39 27.37 15.24 -47.95
CA PRO A 39 27.24 15.83 -49.28
C PRO A 39 26.33 15.04 -50.23
N ARG A 40 26.23 13.71 -50.04
CA ARG A 40 25.39 12.84 -50.86
C ARG A 40 23.91 13.03 -50.57
N LEU A 41 23.54 13.16 -49.30
CA LEU A 41 22.15 13.39 -48.87
C LEU A 41 21.72 14.86 -48.98
N PHE A 42 22.69 15.79 -48.95
CA PHE A 42 22.44 17.23 -49.04
C PHE A 42 23.23 17.88 -50.19
N PRO A 43 22.92 17.54 -51.46
CA PRO A 43 23.74 17.92 -52.61
C PRO A 43 23.76 19.42 -52.88
N ASN A 44 22.75 20.17 -52.42
CA ASN A 44 22.66 21.61 -52.62
C ASN A 44 23.42 22.43 -51.55
N GLY A 45 24.05 21.78 -50.58
CA GLY A 45 24.81 22.45 -49.53
C GLY A 45 26.19 22.90 -49.99
N LYS A 46 26.79 23.77 -49.17
CA LYS A 46 28.12 24.33 -49.43
C LYS A 46 29.07 24.00 -48.28
N ARG A 47 30.23 23.43 -48.62
CA ARG A 47 31.31 23.18 -47.65
C ARG A 47 31.97 24.48 -47.21
N VAL A 48 32.12 24.68 -45.91
CA VAL A 48 32.90 25.76 -45.30
C VAL A 48 33.73 25.15 -44.17
N GLY A 49 35.01 24.90 -44.42
CA GLY A 49 35.88 24.20 -43.46
C GLY A 49 35.36 22.79 -43.15
N ASP A 50 35.15 22.53 -41.86
CA ASP A 50 34.62 21.26 -41.32
C ASP A 50 33.09 21.28 -41.17
N GLU A 51 32.40 22.21 -41.84
CA GLU A 51 30.94 22.35 -41.81
C GLU A 51 30.33 22.24 -43.20
N TRP A 52 29.11 21.71 -43.26
CA TRP A 52 28.24 21.68 -44.43
C TRP A 52 27.04 22.59 -44.19
N ARG A 53 26.88 23.62 -45.01
CA ARG A 53 25.90 24.70 -44.79
C ARG A 53 24.74 24.64 -45.76
N LEU A 54 23.52 24.81 -45.22
CA LEU A 54 22.23 24.68 -45.90
C LEU A 54 21.31 25.83 -45.49
N ALA A 55 20.26 26.10 -46.29
CA ALA A 55 19.22 27.05 -45.90
C ALA A 55 18.27 26.49 -44.83
N ASN A 56 18.16 25.17 -44.70
CA ASN A 56 17.42 24.45 -43.67
C ASN A 56 17.85 22.96 -43.69
N ILE A 57 17.44 22.19 -42.68
CA ILE A 57 17.77 20.76 -42.60
C ILE A 57 17.14 19.90 -43.69
N ARG A 58 16.18 20.40 -44.47
CA ARG A 58 15.59 19.66 -45.61
C ARG A 58 16.48 19.64 -46.85
N GLY A 59 17.61 20.37 -46.83
CA GLY A 59 18.61 20.34 -47.89
C GLY A 59 18.49 21.45 -48.94
N ASP A 60 17.79 22.54 -48.64
CA ASP A 60 17.66 23.68 -49.55
C ASP A 60 18.98 24.47 -49.71
N ALA A 61 19.21 25.01 -50.92
CA ALA A 61 20.44 25.74 -51.25
C ALA A 61 20.60 27.03 -50.40
N PRO A 62 21.76 27.27 -49.78
CA PRO A 62 21.98 28.45 -48.95
C PRO A 62 21.99 29.73 -49.81
N ARG A 63 21.18 30.74 -49.43
CA ARG A 63 21.19 32.05 -50.11
C ARG A 63 22.42 32.92 -49.72
N ASN A 64 22.95 32.73 -48.50
CA ASN A 64 24.16 33.37 -47.94
C ASN A 64 25.04 32.32 -47.21
N THR A 65 25.32 32.47 -45.90
CA THR A 65 26.07 31.48 -45.10
C THR A 65 25.26 30.24 -44.72
N GLY A 66 23.96 30.20 -45.03
CA GLY A 66 23.04 29.15 -44.57
C GLY A 66 22.71 29.27 -43.07
N SER A 67 21.47 28.99 -42.68
CA SER A 67 21.01 28.96 -41.28
C SER A 67 21.07 27.55 -40.68
N CYS A 68 21.22 26.51 -41.50
CA CYS A 68 21.46 25.14 -41.03
C CYS A 68 22.91 24.72 -41.27
N VAL A 69 23.54 24.15 -40.26
CA VAL A 69 24.94 23.72 -40.25
C VAL A 69 25.01 22.26 -39.82
N ILE A 70 25.68 21.42 -40.62
CA ILE A 70 26.01 20.04 -40.26
C ILE A 70 27.52 19.93 -40.09
N THR A 71 27.99 19.47 -38.93
CA THR A 71 29.43 19.27 -38.68
C THR A 71 29.93 18.05 -39.45
N LEU A 72 31.10 18.14 -40.09
CA LEU A 72 31.67 17.05 -40.92
C LEU A 72 32.79 16.28 -40.22
N ARG A 73 33.46 16.88 -39.22
CA ARG A 73 34.60 16.28 -38.51
C ARG A 73 34.52 16.45 -37.00
N GLY A 74 35.22 15.57 -36.28
CA GLY A 74 35.33 15.63 -34.82
C GLY A 74 34.20 14.87 -34.10
N PRO A 75 34.12 15.00 -32.76
CA PRO A 75 33.17 14.22 -31.95
C PRO A 75 31.70 14.50 -32.28
N HIS A 76 31.42 15.64 -32.91
CA HIS A 76 30.08 16.08 -33.33
C HIS A 76 29.82 15.90 -34.82
N ALA A 77 30.69 15.20 -35.56
CA ALA A 77 30.48 14.93 -36.98
C ALA A 77 29.09 14.28 -37.23
N GLY A 78 28.34 14.80 -38.20
CA GLY A 78 26.96 14.44 -38.51
C GLY A 78 25.89 15.09 -37.62
N ASP A 79 26.25 15.80 -36.55
CA ASP A 79 25.29 16.63 -35.79
C ASP A 79 24.93 17.87 -36.62
N TRP A 80 23.68 18.32 -36.51
CA TRP A 80 23.16 19.48 -37.21
C TRP A 80 22.46 20.46 -36.27
N ILE A 81 22.52 21.74 -36.64
CA ILE A 81 21.85 22.84 -35.94
C ILE A 81 21.26 23.79 -36.99
N ASP A 82 19.97 24.10 -36.86
CA ASP A 82 19.28 25.13 -37.64
C ASP A 82 18.96 26.34 -36.75
N PHE A 83 19.63 27.45 -37.03
CA PHE A 83 19.56 28.69 -36.25
C PHE A 83 18.26 29.47 -36.47
N ASP A 84 17.55 29.26 -37.59
CA ASP A 84 16.27 29.94 -37.84
C ASP A 84 15.11 29.22 -37.13
N GLY A 85 15.20 27.89 -37.01
CA GLY A 85 14.21 27.06 -36.30
C GLY A 85 14.50 26.84 -34.80
N ASN A 86 15.73 27.13 -34.35
CA ASN A 86 16.25 26.74 -33.03
C ASN A 86 16.12 25.23 -32.77
N GLU A 87 16.36 24.45 -33.81
CA GLU A 87 16.30 22.98 -33.83
C GLU A 87 17.69 22.40 -34.05
N GLY A 88 17.91 21.17 -33.59
CA GLY A 88 19.15 20.45 -33.84
C GLY A 88 19.03 18.99 -33.47
N GLY A 89 19.97 18.18 -33.96
CA GLY A 89 19.93 16.74 -33.76
C GLY A 89 21.19 16.02 -34.24
N GLY A 90 21.22 14.71 -34.00
CA GLY A 90 22.35 13.85 -34.38
C GLY A 90 22.27 13.30 -35.82
N PRO A 91 23.24 12.46 -36.22
CA PRO A 91 23.36 11.96 -37.60
C PRO A 91 22.10 11.25 -38.13
N ILE A 92 21.42 10.47 -37.30
CA ILE A 92 20.20 9.76 -37.70
C ILE A 92 19.06 10.74 -37.98
N SER A 93 18.92 11.80 -37.17
CA SER A 93 17.88 12.82 -37.40
C SER A 93 18.17 13.67 -38.65
N ALA A 94 19.43 13.86 -39.04
CA ALA A 94 19.77 14.49 -40.31
C ALA A 94 19.34 13.61 -41.50
N ILE A 95 19.52 12.29 -41.41
CA ILE A 95 19.04 11.33 -42.42
C ILE A 95 17.51 11.34 -42.48
N GLU A 96 16.83 11.35 -41.33
CA GLU A 96 15.37 11.48 -41.24
C GLU A 96 14.86 12.74 -41.96
N ALA A 97 15.48 13.88 -41.70
CA ALA A 97 15.09 15.15 -42.30
C ALA A 97 15.36 15.22 -43.82
N SER A 98 16.40 14.55 -44.32
CA SER A 98 16.73 14.47 -45.75
C SER A 98 15.83 13.50 -46.51
N THR A 99 15.54 12.35 -45.91
CA THR A 99 14.87 11.22 -46.59
C THR A 99 13.37 11.17 -46.33
N GLY A 100 12.89 11.79 -45.25
CA GLY A 100 11.50 11.69 -44.78
C GLY A 100 11.13 10.34 -44.16
N LEU A 101 12.10 9.43 -43.99
CA LEU A 101 11.89 8.12 -43.38
C LEU A 101 11.76 8.25 -41.87
N SER A 102 10.93 7.41 -41.26
CA SER A 102 10.75 7.34 -39.80
C SER A 102 10.71 5.90 -39.31
N GLY A 103 10.83 5.71 -38.00
CA GLY A 103 10.70 4.40 -37.38
C GLY A 103 11.78 3.41 -37.88
N ARG A 104 11.36 2.22 -38.30
CA ARG A 104 12.29 1.14 -38.65
C ARG A 104 13.03 1.37 -39.97
N ASP A 105 12.36 1.94 -40.96
CA ASP A 105 12.93 2.15 -42.29
C ASP A 105 14.08 3.17 -42.24
N LEU A 106 13.96 4.18 -41.35
CA LEU A 106 15.04 5.11 -41.03
C LEU A 106 16.28 4.41 -40.47
N ILE A 107 16.09 3.44 -39.57
CA ILE A 107 17.21 2.70 -38.97
C ILE A 107 17.89 1.79 -39.99
N ILE A 108 17.14 1.21 -40.92
CA ILE A 108 17.69 0.39 -42.01
C ILE A 108 18.52 1.28 -42.96
N GLU A 109 17.97 2.42 -43.40
CA GLU A 109 18.68 3.37 -44.25
C GLU A 109 19.94 3.90 -43.58
N ALA A 110 19.86 4.28 -42.29
CA ALA A 110 21.02 4.73 -41.52
C ALA A 110 22.08 3.62 -41.38
N ALA A 111 21.68 2.36 -41.22
CA ALA A 111 22.59 1.23 -41.17
C ALA A 111 23.28 0.98 -42.51
N ASP A 112 22.55 1.09 -43.62
CA ASP A 112 23.07 0.91 -44.97
C ASP A 112 24.08 2.01 -45.32
N ILE A 113 23.77 3.27 -44.98
CA ILE A 113 24.71 4.40 -45.12
C ILE A 113 25.96 4.17 -44.26
N ALA A 114 25.80 3.65 -43.05
CA ALA A 114 26.89 3.34 -42.12
C ALA A 114 27.63 2.02 -42.42
N GLY A 115 27.17 1.24 -43.41
CA GLY A 115 27.69 -0.11 -43.70
C GLY A 115 27.56 -1.10 -42.55
N VAL A 116 26.57 -0.95 -41.67
CA VAL A 116 26.34 -1.82 -40.50
C VAL A 116 25.37 -2.94 -40.87
N GLN A 117 25.84 -4.19 -40.75
CA GLN A 117 25.01 -5.37 -41.00
C GLN A 117 24.13 -5.71 -39.78
N PRO A 118 22.94 -6.30 -39.99
CA PRO A 118 22.07 -6.72 -38.90
C PRO A 118 22.67 -7.90 -38.11
N GLY A 119 22.60 -7.83 -36.78
CA GLY A 119 23.20 -8.84 -35.90
C GLY A 119 23.42 -8.39 -34.44
N ALA A 120 22.82 -7.30 -34.00
CA ALA A 120 23.03 -6.79 -32.64
C ALA A 120 22.54 -7.80 -31.58
N PRO A 121 23.33 -8.08 -30.53
CA PRO A 121 22.92 -8.94 -29.43
C PRO A 121 21.65 -8.40 -28.76
N ALA A 122 20.85 -9.26 -28.12
CA ALA A 122 19.70 -8.82 -27.36
C ALA A 122 20.13 -7.75 -26.34
N ARG A 123 19.47 -6.60 -26.34
CA ARG A 123 19.75 -5.50 -25.39
C ARG A 123 19.55 -6.04 -23.98
N GLN A 124 20.64 -6.41 -23.32
CA GLN A 124 20.66 -6.65 -21.89
C GLN A 124 20.65 -5.27 -21.24
N THR A 125 19.78 -5.08 -20.24
CA THR A 125 19.83 -3.89 -19.39
C THR A 125 21.28 -3.69 -18.97
N PRO A 126 21.87 -2.48 -19.13
CA PRO A 126 23.25 -2.26 -18.76
C PRO A 126 23.43 -2.75 -17.32
N ALA A 127 24.35 -3.69 -17.10
CA ALA A 127 24.78 -3.99 -15.75
C ALA A 127 25.30 -2.68 -15.20
N ALA A 128 24.53 -2.07 -14.29
CA ALA A 128 24.93 -0.86 -13.61
C ALA A 128 26.35 -1.12 -13.10
N LYS A 129 27.33 -0.31 -13.52
CA LYS A 129 28.63 -0.28 -12.86
C LYS A 129 28.37 0.20 -11.44
N LEU A 130 28.05 -0.74 -10.56
CA LEU A 130 28.11 -0.56 -9.12
C LEU A 130 29.58 -0.30 -8.82
N ALA A 131 29.92 0.94 -8.48
CA ALA A 131 30.98 1.14 -7.50
C ALA A 131 30.72 0.12 -6.38
N PRO A 132 31.72 -0.67 -5.94
CA PRO A 132 31.47 -1.80 -5.04
C PRO A 132 30.59 -1.32 -3.90
N LYS A 133 29.33 -1.77 -3.91
CA LYS A 133 28.33 -1.33 -2.95
C LYS A 133 28.88 -1.81 -1.62
N ARG A 134 29.23 -0.87 -0.75
CA ARG A 134 29.69 -1.17 0.60
C ARG A 134 28.71 -2.15 1.20
N ASP A 135 29.16 -3.38 1.44
CA ASP A 135 28.31 -4.47 1.90
C ASP A 135 27.95 -4.19 3.35
N ALA A 136 26.84 -3.47 3.56
CA ALA A 136 26.41 -3.06 4.87
C ALA A 136 26.16 -4.27 5.79
N ALA A 137 25.76 -5.43 5.24
CA ALA A 137 25.58 -6.64 6.02
C ALA A 137 26.93 -7.15 6.56
N ARG A 138 27.97 -7.12 5.73
CA ARG A 138 29.34 -7.47 6.16
C ARG A 138 29.88 -6.48 7.20
N ASP A 139 29.66 -5.19 7.02
CA ASP A 139 30.06 -4.17 8.00
C ASP A 139 29.33 -4.34 9.34
N ILE A 140 28.02 -4.62 9.31
CA ILE A 140 27.22 -4.90 10.51
C ILE A 140 27.75 -6.14 11.21
N ALA A 141 27.95 -7.25 10.48
CA ALA A 141 28.48 -8.48 11.04
C ALA A 141 29.86 -8.27 11.68
N HIS A 142 30.73 -7.48 11.04
CA HIS A 142 32.04 -7.15 11.59
C HIS A 142 31.94 -6.32 12.88
N ILE A 143 31.13 -5.26 12.89
CA ILE A 143 30.92 -4.44 14.10
C ILE A 143 30.35 -5.29 15.24
N LEU A 144 29.37 -6.16 14.96
CA LEU A 144 28.77 -7.05 15.94
C LEU A 144 29.76 -8.09 16.48
N SER A 145 30.71 -8.56 15.66
CA SER A 145 31.74 -9.50 16.11
C SER A 145 32.69 -8.93 17.16
N LEU A 146 32.76 -7.60 17.28
CA LEU A 146 33.56 -6.87 18.26
C LEU A 146 32.70 -6.21 19.35
N ALA A 147 31.39 -6.40 19.31
CA ALA A 147 30.46 -5.81 20.26
C ALA A 147 30.44 -6.58 21.58
N LEU A 148 30.29 -5.85 22.68
CA LEU A 148 30.24 -6.36 24.04
C LEU A 148 28.86 -6.09 24.67
N PRO A 149 28.48 -6.83 25.73
CA PRO A 149 27.33 -6.47 26.55
C PRO A 149 27.46 -5.03 27.10
N VAL A 150 26.34 -4.35 27.29
CA VAL A 150 26.35 -2.95 27.79
C VAL A 150 26.82 -2.86 29.24
N ALA A 151 26.54 -3.86 30.07
CA ALA A 151 26.87 -3.86 31.50
C ALA A 151 28.37 -3.65 31.74
N GLY A 152 28.72 -2.73 32.65
CA GLY A 152 30.13 -2.43 33.00
C GLY A 152 30.89 -1.61 31.96
N THR A 153 30.20 -0.98 30.99
CA THR A 153 30.80 -0.16 29.93
C THR A 153 30.38 1.30 30.05
N SER A 154 31.05 2.20 29.30
CA SER A 154 30.66 3.61 29.26
C SER A 154 29.26 3.84 28.67
N ALA A 155 28.71 2.89 27.89
CA ALA A 155 27.31 2.94 27.49
C ALA A 155 26.35 2.69 28.65
N ALA A 156 26.70 1.82 29.60
CA ALA A 156 25.92 1.68 30.83
C ALA A 156 25.98 2.97 31.65
N ASP A 157 27.17 3.56 31.84
CA ASP A 157 27.32 4.83 32.56
C ASP A 157 26.52 5.97 31.91
N TYR A 158 26.47 6.00 30.57
CA TYR A 158 25.66 6.95 29.82
C TYR A 158 24.15 6.79 30.09
N LEU A 159 23.63 5.56 30.07
CA LEU A 159 22.20 5.29 30.30
C LEU A 159 21.82 5.50 31.77
N VAL A 160 22.63 5.00 32.71
CA VAL A 160 22.44 5.18 34.16
C VAL A 160 22.53 6.66 34.55
N GLY A 161 23.45 7.43 33.94
CA GLY A 161 23.53 8.87 34.13
C GLY A 161 22.29 9.65 33.67
N ARG A 162 21.39 9.02 32.90
CA ARG A 162 20.08 9.55 32.52
C ARG A 162 18.93 8.91 33.30
N GLY A 163 19.21 8.20 34.38
CA GLY A 163 18.20 7.54 35.22
C GLY A 163 17.54 6.32 34.55
N LEU A 164 18.14 5.77 33.48
CA LEU A 164 17.54 4.70 32.70
C LEU A 164 17.98 3.32 33.19
N ALA A 165 17.02 2.45 33.47
CA ALA A 165 17.27 1.03 33.68
C ALA A 165 17.58 0.34 32.35
N ILE A 166 18.47 -0.66 32.36
CA ILE A 166 18.90 -1.40 31.17
C ILE A 166 18.34 -2.83 31.26
N PRO A 167 17.32 -3.19 30.46
CA PRO A 167 16.78 -4.54 30.43
C PRO A 167 17.82 -5.55 29.91
N ALA A 168 17.84 -6.75 30.49
CA ALA A 168 18.78 -7.80 30.09
C ALA A 168 18.56 -8.27 28.63
N ASP A 169 17.30 -8.31 28.19
CA ASP A 169 16.89 -8.79 26.86
C ASP A 169 16.82 -7.66 25.82
N ALA A 170 17.34 -6.47 26.12
CA ALA A 170 17.35 -5.37 25.18
C ALA A 170 18.35 -5.63 24.05
N ASP A 171 17.98 -5.27 22.82
CA ASP A 171 18.83 -5.32 21.62
C ASP A 171 19.95 -4.24 21.63
N LEU A 172 20.56 -4.01 22.79
CA LEU A 172 21.59 -3.02 23.03
C LEU A 172 22.95 -3.71 23.27
N LEU A 173 23.98 -3.17 22.61
CA LEU A 173 25.36 -3.62 22.75
C LEU A 173 26.29 -2.41 22.87
N PHE A 174 27.56 -2.67 23.14
CA PHE A 174 28.61 -1.66 23.24
C PHE A 174 29.77 -1.97 22.29
N HIS A 175 30.38 -0.94 21.72
CA HIS A 175 31.65 -1.05 21.00
C HIS A 175 32.64 -0.03 21.59
N SER A 176 33.84 -0.48 21.97
CA SER A 176 34.81 0.37 22.69
C SER A 176 35.48 1.43 21.82
N ASP A 177 35.70 1.13 20.54
CA ASP A 177 36.44 2.01 19.63
C ASP A 177 35.85 2.00 18.20
N LEU A 178 34.61 2.46 18.05
CA LEU A 178 33.91 2.48 16.77
C LEU A 178 34.28 3.71 15.95
N THR A 179 34.78 3.50 14.74
CA THR A 179 35.14 4.61 13.85
C THR A 179 33.92 5.44 13.45
N HIS A 180 33.96 6.74 13.74
CA HIS A 180 33.01 7.73 13.23
C HIS A 180 33.39 8.13 11.79
N TRP A 181 32.41 8.06 10.88
CA TRP A 181 32.69 8.17 9.45
C TRP A 181 33.24 9.52 9.02
N GLU A 182 32.74 10.63 9.58
CA GLU A 182 33.12 11.97 9.13
C GLU A 182 34.47 12.41 9.71
N THR A 183 34.71 12.11 10.99
CA THR A 183 35.94 12.52 11.70
C THR A 183 37.08 11.52 11.54
N LYS A 184 36.79 10.29 11.10
CA LYS A 184 37.74 9.17 10.98
C LYS A 184 38.43 8.79 12.30
N THR A 185 37.82 9.18 13.43
CA THR A 185 38.29 8.90 14.79
C THR A 185 37.42 7.81 15.42
N GLY A 186 38.02 6.99 16.26
CA GLY A 186 37.32 5.98 17.04
C GLY A 186 36.72 6.55 18.31
N TYR A 187 35.52 6.09 18.67
CA TYR A 187 34.82 6.45 19.89
C TYR A 187 34.13 5.23 20.51
N PRO A 188 33.98 5.17 21.84
CA PRO A 188 33.03 4.29 22.48
C PRO A 188 31.62 4.54 21.92
N ALA A 189 30.82 3.49 21.69
CA ALA A 189 29.49 3.64 21.10
C ALA A 189 28.47 2.68 21.71
N LEU A 190 27.29 3.21 22.01
CA LEU A 190 26.08 2.41 22.27
C LEU A 190 25.50 1.98 20.92
N LEU A 191 25.35 0.67 20.75
CA LEU A 191 24.76 0.04 19.57
C LEU A 191 23.32 -0.38 19.88
N GLY A 192 22.40 -0.11 18.97
CA GLY A 192 21.07 -0.70 18.95
C GLY A 192 20.91 -1.58 17.72
N GLN A 193 20.66 -2.87 17.93
CA GLN A 193 20.38 -3.81 16.84
C GLN A 193 18.98 -3.58 16.32
N VAL A 194 18.86 -3.25 15.03
CA VAL A 194 17.56 -3.04 14.40
C VAL A 194 17.10 -4.36 13.82
N ARG A 195 15.98 -4.86 14.33
CA ARG A 195 15.37 -6.10 13.86
C ARG A 195 14.14 -5.83 13.01
N ASP A 196 13.96 -6.61 11.95
CA ASP A 196 12.73 -6.64 11.18
C ASP A 196 11.63 -7.46 11.88
N ARG A 197 10.51 -7.69 11.20
CA ARG A 197 9.39 -8.49 11.71
C ARG A 197 9.78 -9.93 12.06
N SER A 198 10.64 -10.58 11.28
CA SER A 198 11.08 -11.95 11.55
C SER A 198 12.10 -12.04 12.70
N GLY A 199 12.68 -10.91 13.10
CA GLY A 199 13.67 -10.85 14.17
C GLY A 199 15.11 -10.84 13.66
N GLU A 200 15.32 -10.75 12.35
CA GLU A 200 16.65 -10.69 11.76
C GLU A 200 17.25 -9.29 11.91
N VAL A 201 18.55 -9.23 12.17
CA VAL A 201 19.25 -7.93 12.30
C VAL A 201 19.47 -7.34 10.91
N ILE A 202 18.73 -6.27 10.60
CA ILE A 202 18.76 -5.59 9.30
C ILE A 202 19.58 -4.29 9.31
N GLY A 203 19.89 -3.77 10.50
CA GLY A 203 20.62 -2.52 10.66
C GLY A 203 21.19 -2.31 12.06
N LEU A 204 22.00 -1.26 12.20
CA LEU A 204 22.56 -0.81 13.48
C LEU A 204 22.31 0.68 13.68
N HIS A 205 21.75 1.03 14.83
CA HIS A 205 21.81 2.38 15.39
C HIS A 205 23.08 2.52 16.21
N ARG A 206 23.82 3.62 16.01
CA ARG A 206 25.11 3.87 16.70
C ARG A 206 25.04 5.24 17.34
N THR A 207 25.14 5.28 18.66
CA THR A 207 25.30 6.52 19.42
C THR A 207 26.74 6.58 19.91
N TYR A 208 27.54 7.49 19.33
CA TYR A 208 28.93 7.69 19.71
C TYR A 208 28.99 8.49 21.02
N LEU A 209 29.87 8.06 21.92
CA LEU A 209 30.01 8.56 23.29
C LEU A 209 31.41 9.15 23.51
N SER A 210 31.51 10.02 24.51
CA SER A 210 32.76 10.59 25.00
C SER A 210 32.77 10.55 26.52
N GLN A 211 33.88 10.09 27.07
CA GLN A 211 34.13 10.03 28.51
C GLN A 211 34.94 11.26 28.91
N GLY A 212 34.29 12.23 29.57
CA GLY A 212 34.93 13.40 30.16
C GLY A 212 35.15 13.24 31.67
N ALA A 213 35.78 14.23 32.31
CA ALA A 213 36.15 14.22 33.73
C ALA A 213 34.99 14.23 34.75
N GLY A 214 33.75 13.90 34.36
CA GLY A 214 32.60 13.93 35.27
C GLY A 214 31.38 13.11 34.88
N ALA A 215 31.11 12.91 33.58
CA ALA A 215 30.01 12.06 33.11
C ALA A 215 30.25 11.60 31.66
N VAL A 216 29.68 10.46 31.30
CA VAL A 216 29.64 10.01 29.89
C VAL A 216 28.52 10.75 29.17
N ARG A 217 28.83 11.30 28.01
CA ARG A 217 27.90 12.05 27.16
C ARG A 217 28.04 11.64 25.70
N LYS A 218 27.11 12.08 24.86
CA LYS A 218 27.24 11.96 23.40
C LYS A 218 28.55 12.62 22.94
N ALA A 219 29.23 11.99 21.99
CA ALA A 219 30.49 12.51 21.45
C ALA A 219 30.27 13.91 20.84
N PRO A 220 31.22 14.85 21.02
CA PRO A 220 31.11 16.22 20.50
C PRO A 220 31.42 16.26 19.00
N VAL A 221 30.60 15.58 18.19
CA VAL A 221 30.66 15.51 16.73
C VAL A 221 29.35 16.00 16.14
N ALA A 222 29.36 16.43 14.88
CA ALA A 222 28.17 16.98 14.22
C ALA A 222 26.99 15.98 14.17
N LYS A 223 27.27 14.68 14.03
CA LYS A 223 26.27 13.60 13.98
C LYS A 223 26.59 12.52 15.02
N PRO A 224 26.22 12.73 16.29
CA PRO A 224 26.53 11.77 17.36
C PRO A 224 25.70 10.48 17.29
N LYS A 225 24.59 10.49 16.51
CA LYS A 225 23.76 9.32 16.22
C LYS A 225 23.84 9.01 14.72
N MET A 226 24.12 7.77 14.35
CA MET A 226 24.21 7.33 12.96
C MET A 226 23.63 5.94 12.77
N MET A 227 22.94 5.73 11.64
CA MET A 227 22.38 4.44 11.25
C MET A 227 23.29 3.74 10.23
N LEU A 228 23.30 2.41 10.21
CA LEU A 228 23.98 1.58 9.22
C LEU A 228 23.05 0.45 8.78
N GLY A 229 22.99 0.17 7.48
CA GLY A 229 22.12 -0.87 6.93
C GLY A 229 20.69 -0.41 6.71
N ARG A 230 19.76 -1.38 6.63
CA ARG A 230 18.34 -1.15 6.41
C ARG A 230 17.66 -0.92 7.77
N ILE A 231 16.95 0.20 7.91
CA ILE A 231 16.23 0.56 9.14
C ILE A 231 14.71 0.56 8.92
N ALA A 232 14.25 0.87 7.70
CA ALA A 232 12.84 0.92 7.36
C ALA A 232 12.13 -0.41 7.65
N GLY A 233 11.04 -0.33 8.41
CA GLY A 233 10.25 -1.47 8.87
C GLY A 233 10.76 -2.16 10.14
N GLY A 234 11.97 -1.83 10.61
CA GLY A 234 12.55 -2.44 11.80
C GLY A 234 12.52 -1.55 13.04
N ALA A 235 12.86 -2.15 14.18
CA ALA A 235 13.01 -1.45 15.45
C ALA A 235 14.11 -2.08 16.32
N VAL A 236 14.68 -1.30 17.23
CA VAL A 236 15.49 -1.81 18.35
C VAL A 236 14.54 -2.27 19.44
N ARG A 237 14.51 -3.57 19.73
CA ARG A 237 13.58 -4.16 20.71
C ARG A 237 14.20 -4.07 22.10
N LEU A 238 13.65 -3.26 23.00
CA LEU A 238 14.18 -3.13 24.37
C LEU A 238 13.63 -4.21 25.32
N GLY A 239 12.65 -4.96 24.86
CA GLY A 239 12.13 -6.17 25.51
C GLY A 239 11.28 -6.99 24.53
N PRO A 240 10.99 -8.26 24.86
CA PRO A 240 10.08 -9.09 24.08
C PRO A 240 8.66 -8.53 24.12
N VAL A 241 7.82 -8.88 23.14
CA VAL A 241 6.38 -8.55 23.19
C VAL A 241 5.79 -9.13 24.47
N GLY A 242 4.96 -8.34 25.16
CA GLY A 242 4.36 -8.76 26.43
C GLY A 242 3.46 -9.98 26.26
N PRO A 243 3.22 -10.75 27.33
CA PRO A 243 2.44 -12.01 27.28
C PRO A 243 0.99 -11.81 26.81
N ASP A 244 0.43 -10.62 26.98
CA ASP A 244 -0.90 -10.22 26.50
C ASP A 244 -0.86 -9.49 25.15
N GLY A 245 0.28 -9.55 24.46
CA GLY A 245 0.49 -8.92 23.16
C GLY A 245 0.79 -7.43 23.20
N ARG A 246 1.09 -6.85 24.38
CA ARG A 246 1.40 -5.42 24.51
C ARG A 246 2.81 -5.07 24.05
N VAL A 247 2.96 -3.91 23.40
CA VAL A 247 4.25 -3.30 23.08
C VAL A 247 4.12 -1.77 22.99
N GLY A 248 5.08 -1.04 23.54
CA GLY A 248 5.24 0.40 23.34
C GLY A 248 6.08 0.68 22.09
N LEU A 249 5.77 1.75 21.35
CA LEU A 249 6.59 2.22 20.23
C LEU A 249 7.02 3.66 20.45
N CYS A 250 8.30 3.95 20.26
CA CYS A 250 8.84 5.30 20.38
C CYS A 250 9.90 5.55 19.30
N GLU A 251 10.29 6.81 19.10
CA GLU A 251 11.41 7.11 18.20
C GLU A 251 12.75 6.79 18.85
N GLY A 252 12.98 7.23 20.09
CA GLY A 252 14.27 7.15 20.76
C GLY A 252 14.46 5.91 21.65
N ILE A 253 15.67 5.32 21.61
CA ILE A 253 16.08 4.29 22.58
C ILE A 253 15.95 4.84 24.02
N GLU A 254 16.40 6.07 24.24
CA GLU A 254 16.34 6.69 25.56
C GLU A 254 14.89 6.92 26.03
N THR A 255 13.98 7.35 25.13
CA THR A 255 12.54 7.50 25.39
C THR A 255 11.91 6.17 25.82
N GLY A 256 12.21 5.09 25.09
CA GLY A 256 11.66 3.77 25.40
C GLY A 256 12.17 3.21 26.73
N LEU A 257 13.46 3.39 27.03
CA LEU A 257 14.03 2.99 28.32
C LEU A 257 13.45 3.81 29.48
N ALA A 258 13.13 5.09 29.28
CA ALA A 258 12.53 5.93 30.32
C ALA A 258 11.14 5.40 30.71
N VAL A 259 10.34 5.03 29.70
CA VAL A 259 9.03 4.40 29.92
C VAL A 259 9.18 3.03 30.58
N MET A 260 10.11 2.18 30.15
CA MET A 260 10.34 0.88 30.80
C MET A 260 10.85 1.00 32.23
N THR A 261 11.56 2.08 32.57
CA THR A 261 11.98 2.38 33.95
C THR A 261 10.78 2.70 34.83
N ALA A 262 9.79 3.43 34.30
CA ALA A 262 8.54 3.75 35.01
C ALA A 262 7.51 2.62 35.00
N ARG A 263 7.46 1.83 33.93
CA ARG A 263 6.53 0.71 33.70
C ARG A 263 7.30 -0.53 33.21
N PRO A 264 7.92 -1.30 34.13
CA PRO A 264 8.68 -2.50 33.77
C PRO A 264 7.84 -3.59 33.08
N ASP A 265 6.51 -3.54 33.22
CA ASP A 265 5.55 -4.45 32.60
C ASP A 265 5.24 -4.09 31.12
N LEU A 266 5.66 -2.91 30.64
CA LEU A 266 5.43 -2.46 29.28
C LEU A 266 6.73 -2.54 28.47
N PRO A 267 6.94 -3.60 27.65
CA PRO A 267 8.10 -3.67 26.76
C PRO A 267 7.98 -2.63 25.65
N VAL A 268 9.09 -1.94 25.31
CA VAL A 268 9.10 -0.85 24.32
C VAL A 268 10.09 -1.12 23.19
N TRP A 269 9.73 -0.77 21.97
CA TRP A 269 10.59 -0.83 20.80
C TRP A 269 10.87 0.58 20.26
N ALA A 270 12.12 0.86 19.92
CA ALA A 270 12.57 2.14 19.37
C ALA A 270 12.74 2.07 17.84
N THR A 271 12.01 2.90 17.12
CA THR A 271 11.96 2.92 15.64
C THR A 271 12.94 3.92 15.01
N LEU A 272 13.67 4.66 15.85
CA LEU A 272 14.84 5.49 15.53
C LEU A 272 14.56 6.78 14.76
N SER A 273 13.32 6.99 14.30
CA SER A 273 12.86 8.22 13.64
C SER A 273 11.34 8.23 13.49
N THR A 274 10.76 9.41 13.31
CA THR A 274 9.37 9.63 12.83
C THR A 274 9.01 8.70 11.66
N SER A 275 9.83 8.66 10.62
CA SER A 275 9.61 7.79 9.46
C SER A 275 9.67 6.29 9.78
N GLY A 276 10.53 5.91 10.73
CA GLY A 276 10.64 4.54 11.21
C GLY A 276 9.38 4.14 11.99
N LEU A 277 8.85 5.05 12.83
CA LEU A 277 7.61 4.86 13.56
C LEU A 277 6.43 4.62 12.61
N GLU A 278 6.35 5.42 11.54
CA GLU A 278 5.31 5.27 10.52
C GLU A 278 5.43 3.95 9.74
N GLN A 279 6.63 3.42 9.53
CA GLN A 279 6.87 2.26 8.67
C GLN A 279 7.06 0.94 9.42
N VAL A 280 7.15 0.96 10.76
CA VAL A 280 7.48 -0.22 11.57
C VAL A 280 6.55 -1.40 11.27
N ASP A 281 7.15 -2.58 11.07
CA ASP A 281 6.43 -3.82 10.80
C ASP A 281 6.44 -4.70 12.04
N LEU A 282 5.28 -4.87 12.66
CA LEU A 282 5.14 -5.55 13.95
C LEU A 282 4.74 -7.02 13.76
N PRO A 283 5.31 -7.97 14.53
CA PRO A 283 4.88 -9.35 14.48
C PRO A 283 3.42 -9.50 14.93
N PRO A 284 2.69 -10.55 14.49
CA PRO A 284 1.29 -10.77 14.86
C PRO A 284 1.00 -10.80 16.37
N ALA A 285 2.00 -11.19 17.17
CA ALA A 285 1.90 -11.23 18.63
C ALA A 285 1.67 -9.83 19.26
N ALA A 286 2.14 -8.76 18.63
CA ALA A 286 2.07 -7.38 19.17
C ALA A 286 0.69 -6.72 18.99
N GLN A 287 -0.38 -7.33 19.51
CA GLN A 287 -1.77 -6.92 19.26
C GLN A 287 -2.14 -5.56 19.87
N ARG A 288 -1.55 -5.20 21.01
CA ARG A 288 -1.84 -3.96 21.75
C ARG A 288 -0.62 -3.04 21.69
N VAL A 289 -0.80 -1.85 21.14
CA VAL A 289 0.30 -0.94 20.84
C VAL A 289 0.08 0.39 21.54
N LEU A 290 1.05 0.81 22.35
CA LEU A 290 1.08 2.15 22.89
C LEU A 290 2.13 2.98 22.14
N VAL A 291 1.69 3.95 21.35
CA VAL A 291 2.61 4.86 20.68
C VAL A 291 3.00 5.99 21.66
N LEU A 292 4.28 6.03 22.00
CA LEU A 292 4.91 7.01 22.88
C LEU A 292 5.45 8.14 22.01
N ALA A 293 4.64 9.19 21.87
CA ALA A 293 4.95 10.34 21.02
C ALA A 293 5.77 11.38 21.78
N ASP A 294 6.81 11.91 21.14
CA ASP A 294 7.53 13.08 21.63
C ASP A 294 6.65 14.34 21.46
N ASN A 295 6.58 15.20 22.47
CA ASN A 295 5.80 16.43 22.40
C ASN A 295 6.66 17.58 21.86
N ASP A 296 7.22 17.42 20.65
CA ASP A 296 8.09 18.43 20.06
C ASP A 296 7.31 19.67 19.56
N ALA A 297 7.94 20.84 19.62
CA ALA A 297 7.34 22.10 19.18
C ALA A 297 7.01 22.16 17.67
N SER A 298 7.62 21.28 16.86
CA SER A 298 7.31 21.17 15.43
C SER A 298 6.05 20.32 15.16
N GLY A 299 5.52 19.64 16.18
CA GLY A 299 4.46 18.63 16.09
C GLY A 299 4.82 17.41 15.25
N ALA A 300 6.10 17.16 14.95
CA ALA A 300 6.52 16.09 14.05
C ALA A 300 6.30 14.71 14.67
N GLY A 301 6.70 14.51 15.92
CA GLY A 301 6.50 13.29 16.68
C GLY A 301 5.03 12.94 16.83
N LEU A 302 4.17 13.93 17.12
CA LEU A 302 2.71 13.70 17.19
C LEU A 302 2.11 13.32 15.84
N ARG A 303 2.50 14.00 14.75
CA ARG A 303 2.02 13.63 13.40
C ARG A 303 2.44 12.21 13.00
N ALA A 304 3.68 11.84 13.31
CA ALA A 304 4.20 10.50 13.07
C ALA A 304 3.46 9.45 13.92
N ALA A 305 3.18 9.77 15.19
CA ALA A 305 2.39 8.91 16.07
C ALA A 305 0.95 8.72 15.57
N ASP A 306 0.28 9.79 15.11
CA ASP A 306 -1.05 9.72 14.51
C ASP A 306 -1.06 8.93 13.20
N ALA A 307 -0.03 9.07 12.37
CA ALA A 307 0.13 8.30 11.14
C ALA A 307 0.37 6.81 11.43
N ALA A 308 1.25 6.50 12.38
CA ALA A 308 1.52 5.15 12.84
C ALA A 308 0.26 4.53 13.47
N ALA A 309 -0.43 5.24 14.35
CA ALA A 309 -1.66 4.76 14.99
C ALA A 309 -2.77 4.51 13.98
N ARG A 310 -3.00 5.42 13.02
CA ARG A 310 -3.96 5.19 11.93
C ARG A 310 -3.63 3.94 11.12
N ARG A 311 -2.36 3.77 10.73
CA ARG A 311 -1.93 2.58 9.99
C ARG A 311 -2.10 1.32 10.83
N LEU A 312 -1.61 1.30 12.07
CA LEU A 312 -1.66 0.11 12.93
C LEU A 312 -3.09 -0.28 13.32
N ARG A 313 -3.99 0.70 13.54
CA ARG A 313 -5.43 0.44 13.72
C ARG A 313 -6.07 -0.11 12.44
N ALA A 314 -5.70 0.43 11.27
CA ALA A 314 -6.08 -0.14 9.98
C ALA A 314 -5.48 -1.53 9.75
N LEU A 315 -4.46 -1.91 10.54
CA LEU A 315 -3.92 -3.26 10.58
C LEU A 315 -4.58 -4.17 11.64
N GLY A 316 -5.71 -3.74 12.22
CA GLY A 316 -6.46 -4.50 13.23
C GLY A 316 -5.80 -4.56 14.61
N ARG A 317 -4.80 -3.70 14.87
CA ARG A 317 -4.17 -3.60 16.20
C ARG A 317 -4.97 -2.65 17.07
N ASP A 318 -4.94 -2.94 18.35
CA ASP A 318 -5.42 -2.04 19.37
C ASP A 318 -4.34 -0.99 19.65
N VAL A 319 -4.63 0.30 19.48
CA VAL A 319 -3.58 1.34 19.52
C VAL A 319 -4.01 2.55 20.33
N ALA A 320 -3.18 2.92 21.30
CA ALA A 320 -3.26 4.15 22.07
C ALA A 320 -2.07 5.06 21.77
N ILE A 321 -2.19 6.35 22.10
CA ILE A 321 -1.09 7.32 22.01
C ILE A 321 -0.93 7.95 23.40
N ALA A 322 0.29 7.91 23.92
CA ALA A 322 0.71 8.63 25.11
C ALA A 322 1.74 9.69 24.73
N ARG A 323 1.67 10.85 25.37
CA ARG A 323 2.62 11.95 25.15
C ARG A 323 2.90 12.71 26.45
N PRO A 324 4.10 13.31 26.62
CA PRO A 324 4.37 14.24 27.71
C PRO A 324 3.42 15.45 27.66
N PRO A 325 3.05 16.04 28.81
CA PRO A 325 2.05 17.11 28.88
C PRO A 325 2.57 18.46 28.38
N GLU A 326 3.87 18.73 28.52
CA GLU A 326 4.48 20.03 28.17
C GLU A 326 5.17 19.97 26.81
N GLU A 327 5.03 21.04 26.04
CA GLU A 327 5.67 21.19 24.74
C GLU A 327 7.20 21.28 24.87
N GLY A 328 7.91 20.60 24.00
CA GLY A 328 9.37 20.49 23.98
C GLY A 328 9.95 19.35 24.82
N GLN A 329 9.13 18.53 25.49
CA GLN A 329 9.59 17.41 26.33
C GLN A 329 9.48 16.05 25.62
N ASP A 330 10.43 15.17 25.91
CA ASP A 330 10.33 13.71 25.70
C ASP A 330 10.10 12.96 27.04
N PHE A 331 9.89 11.64 26.99
CA PHE A 331 9.67 10.84 28.21
C PHE A 331 10.92 10.71 29.10
N ASN A 332 12.13 10.91 28.56
CA ASN A 332 13.36 10.89 29.36
C ASN A 332 13.51 12.21 30.15
N ASP A 333 13.23 13.34 29.51
CA ASP A 333 13.16 14.64 30.20
C ASP A 333 12.09 14.58 31.30
N LEU A 334 10.91 14.02 31.01
CA LEU A 334 9.84 13.85 31.99
C LEU A 334 10.25 12.95 33.18
N LEU A 335 11.02 11.88 32.92
CA LEU A 335 11.54 11.00 33.98
C LEU A 335 12.49 11.76 34.92
N LEU A 336 13.38 12.57 34.36
CA LEU A 336 14.35 13.34 35.12
C LEU A 336 13.71 14.47 35.93
N ASP A 337 12.69 15.13 35.37
CA ASP A 337 12.04 16.30 35.98
C ASP A 337 10.97 15.90 37.01
N ARG A 338 10.17 14.87 36.70
CA ARG A 338 8.92 14.56 37.44
C ARG A 338 8.86 13.14 37.98
N GLY A 339 9.87 12.32 37.72
CA GLY A 339 9.97 10.95 38.24
C GLY A 339 9.09 9.93 37.50
N PRO A 340 9.28 8.63 37.81
CA PRO A 340 8.59 7.52 37.14
C PRO A 340 7.07 7.52 37.35
N GLU A 341 6.57 8.03 38.48
CA GLU A 341 5.15 8.07 38.81
C GLU A 341 4.35 8.92 37.81
N ALA A 342 4.93 10.03 37.35
CA ALA A 342 4.30 10.91 36.36
C ALA A 342 4.11 10.20 35.01
N ILE A 343 5.10 9.42 34.58
CA ILE A 343 5.04 8.63 33.35
C ILE A 343 4.00 7.51 33.49
N ALA A 344 3.98 6.82 34.63
CA ALA A 344 3.03 5.74 34.89
C ALA A 344 1.58 6.22 34.84
N ALA A 345 1.29 7.44 35.34
CA ALA A 345 -0.04 8.05 35.28
C ALA A 345 -0.48 8.33 33.84
N ILE A 346 0.39 8.91 33.00
CA ILE A 346 0.10 9.20 31.59
C ILE A 346 -0.19 7.91 30.82
N ILE A 347 0.59 6.86 31.08
CA ILE A 347 0.39 5.55 30.43
C ILE A 347 -0.95 4.93 30.86
N ALA A 348 -1.29 4.98 32.15
CA ALA A 348 -2.56 4.46 32.65
C ALA A 348 -3.78 5.20 32.07
N GLU A 349 -3.68 6.52 31.90
CA GLU A 349 -4.71 7.32 31.23
C GLU A 349 -4.89 6.88 29.76
N ALA A 350 -3.81 6.72 29.02
CA ALA A 350 -3.84 6.25 27.63
C ALA A 350 -4.40 4.82 27.50
N ASP A 351 -4.08 3.92 28.43
CA ASP A 351 -4.61 2.55 28.47
C ASP A 351 -6.13 2.53 28.73
N SER A 352 -6.66 3.41 29.57
CA SER A 352 -8.08 3.45 29.94
C SER A 352 -9.03 3.82 28.79
N VAL A 353 -8.54 4.56 27.79
CA VAL A 353 -9.28 4.91 26.57
C VAL A 353 -9.49 3.68 25.66
N THR A 354 -8.68 2.65 25.86
CA THR A 354 -8.51 1.51 24.95
C THR A 354 -9.38 0.30 25.34
N GLU A 355 -9.60 0.10 26.65
CA GLU A 355 -10.38 -1.04 27.18
C GLU A 355 -11.90 -1.02 26.84
N THR A 356 -12.40 0.04 26.18
CA THR A 356 -13.83 0.16 25.85
C THR A 356 -14.22 -0.44 24.49
N GLU A 357 -13.26 -0.86 23.63
CA GLU A 357 -13.57 -1.22 22.22
C GLU A 357 -12.92 -2.52 21.72
N ALA A 358 -13.31 -3.67 22.28
CA ALA A 358 -13.03 -4.96 21.63
C ALA A 358 -14.14 -5.99 21.87
N VAL A 359 -15.38 -5.66 21.52
CA VAL A 359 -16.42 -6.67 21.31
C VAL A 359 -17.24 -6.25 20.09
N LEU A 360 -17.20 -7.06 19.03
CA LEU A 360 -18.33 -7.13 18.09
C LEU A 360 -19.52 -7.59 18.92
N GLN A 361 -20.30 -6.64 19.44
CA GLN A 361 -21.49 -6.95 20.23
C GLN A 361 -22.56 -7.47 19.26
N ILE A 362 -22.53 -8.79 19.03
CA ILE A 362 -23.58 -9.54 18.36
C ILE A 362 -24.91 -9.15 19.03
N GLY A 363 -25.92 -8.77 18.24
CA GLY A 363 -27.25 -8.38 18.74
C GLY A 363 -27.46 -6.90 19.07
N GLN A 364 -26.46 -6.02 18.90
CA GLN A 364 -26.69 -4.58 18.80
C GLN A 364 -26.45 -4.16 17.35
N HIS A 365 -27.47 -3.64 16.66
CA HIS A 365 -27.36 -3.10 15.28
C HIS A 365 -26.49 -1.82 15.22
N ARG A 366 -25.28 -1.87 15.76
CA ARG A 366 -24.28 -0.82 15.71
C ARG A 366 -23.43 -1.00 14.45
N PRO A 367 -23.13 0.09 13.73
CA PRO A 367 -22.26 0.01 12.57
C PRO A 367 -20.84 -0.41 12.97
N LEU A 368 -20.24 -1.28 12.16
CA LEU A 368 -18.85 -1.70 12.28
C LEU A 368 -17.94 -0.46 12.27
N ASN A 369 -16.87 -0.49 13.07
CA ASN A 369 -15.88 0.60 13.21
C ASN A 369 -16.41 1.92 13.80
N TYR A 370 -17.66 1.96 14.29
CA TYR A 370 -18.16 3.16 14.95
C TYR A 370 -17.62 3.26 16.39
N GLN A 371 -16.83 4.32 16.64
CA GLN A 371 -16.10 4.51 17.89
C GLN A 371 -16.73 5.54 18.86
N GLY A 372 -17.98 5.94 18.63
CA GLY A 372 -18.61 7.01 19.40
C GLY A 372 -18.16 8.42 19.00
N SER A 373 -18.58 9.43 19.78
CA SER A 373 -18.29 10.85 19.54
C SER A 373 -16.97 11.34 20.17
N GLY A 374 -16.17 10.45 20.77
CA GLY A 374 -14.99 10.82 21.57
C GLY A 374 -15.33 11.60 22.85
N GLU A 375 -14.31 12.17 23.51
CA GLU A 375 -14.43 12.91 24.79
C GLU A 375 -15.19 14.23 24.70
N THR A 376 -15.29 14.84 23.50
CA THR A 376 -16.00 16.11 23.28
C THR A 376 -17.17 15.94 22.32
N THR A 377 -18.39 15.94 22.86
CA THR A 377 -19.60 15.86 22.03
C THR A 377 -19.98 17.28 21.55
N PRO A 378 -19.94 17.56 20.23
CA PRO A 378 -20.26 18.88 19.70
C PRO A 378 -21.73 19.24 19.95
N THR A 379 -22.03 20.54 20.15
CA THR A 379 -23.40 21.03 20.34
C THR A 379 -23.92 21.68 19.06
N LEU A 380 -25.06 21.21 18.54
CA LEU A 380 -25.71 21.69 17.32
C LEU A 380 -27.07 22.31 17.62
N ARG A 381 -27.42 23.38 16.88
CA ARG A 381 -28.72 24.07 16.99
C ARG A 381 -29.77 23.36 16.12
N ALA A 382 -30.83 22.86 16.74
CA ALA A 382 -31.97 22.27 16.04
C ALA A 382 -32.90 23.33 15.41
N ASP A 383 -32.78 24.58 15.84
CA ASP A 383 -33.60 25.74 15.47
C ASP A 383 -32.76 26.84 14.78
N GLU A 384 -31.62 26.48 14.15
CA GLU A 384 -30.71 27.40 13.44
C GLU A 384 -31.45 28.22 12.36
N GLY A 385 -32.50 27.67 11.75
CA GLY A 385 -33.30 28.33 10.71
C GLY A 385 -32.66 28.32 9.31
N ASP A 386 -31.32 28.25 9.22
CA ASP A 386 -30.57 28.04 7.98
C ASP A 386 -30.28 26.54 7.75
N LEU A 387 -31.05 25.93 6.85
CA LEU A 387 -30.92 24.52 6.52
C LEU A 387 -29.53 24.17 5.94
N GLY A 388 -28.95 25.05 5.11
CA GLY A 388 -27.64 24.79 4.50
C GLY A 388 -26.53 24.71 5.54
N ARG A 389 -26.53 25.65 6.50
CA ARG A 389 -25.59 25.64 7.63
C ARG A 389 -25.77 24.42 8.51
N SER A 390 -27.02 24.07 8.85
CA SER A 390 -27.29 22.88 9.69
C SER A 390 -26.84 21.59 9.01
N VAL A 391 -27.02 21.46 7.69
CA VAL A 391 -26.53 20.30 6.93
C VAL A 391 -25.00 20.25 6.90
N ALA A 392 -24.32 21.38 6.72
CA ALA A 392 -22.86 21.45 6.76
C ALA A 392 -22.30 21.05 8.14
N GLN A 393 -22.92 21.51 9.23
CA GLN A 393 -22.56 21.12 10.59
C GLN A 393 -22.79 19.62 10.83
N ALA A 394 -23.93 19.07 10.38
CA ALA A 394 -24.21 17.65 10.49
C ALA A 394 -23.17 16.80 9.74
N TRP A 395 -22.83 17.17 8.51
CA TRP A 395 -21.76 16.51 7.75
C TRP A 395 -20.40 16.63 8.42
N SER A 396 -20.06 17.79 8.98
CA SER A 396 -18.80 17.98 9.72
C SER A 396 -18.68 16.98 10.86
N VAL A 397 -19.75 16.79 11.65
CA VAL A 397 -19.76 15.82 12.75
C VAL A 397 -19.69 14.38 12.23
N ILE A 398 -20.44 14.04 11.17
CA ILE A 398 -20.36 12.69 10.56
C ILE A 398 -18.93 12.42 10.09
N MET A 399 -18.31 13.33 9.32
CA MET A 399 -16.94 13.16 8.82
C MET A 399 -15.92 13.08 9.96
N ALA A 400 -16.06 13.90 11.01
CA ALA A 400 -15.19 13.86 12.17
C ALA A 400 -15.26 12.50 12.90
N SER A 401 -16.44 11.89 12.96
CA SER A 401 -16.64 10.55 13.52
C SER A 401 -16.23 9.42 12.57
N ASN A 402 -16.06 9.69 11.28
CA ASN A 402 -15.79 8.70 10.23
C ASN A 402 -14.28 8.57 9.91
N ARG A 403 -13.40 8.93 10.86
CA ARG A 403 -11.93 8.79 10.72
C ARG A 403 -11.52 7.34 10.50
N THR A 404 -12.13 6.44 11.27
CA THR A 404 -12.23 5.02 10.94
C THR A 404 -13.56 4.84 10.22
N PRO A 405 -13.59 4.50 8.92
CA PRO A 405 -14.83 4.44 8.18
C PRO A 405 -15.85 3.48 8.80
N TRP A 406 -17.00 4.03 9.20
CA TRP A 406 -18.20 3.30 9.63
C TRP A 406 -19.43 3.66 8.78
N VAL A 407 -19.37 4.80 8.07
CA VAL A 407 -20.28 5.17 6.97
C VAL A 407 -19.51 5.20 5.66
N TYR A 408 -20.13 4.64 4.64
CA TYR A 408 -19.64 4.50 3.27
C TYR A 408 -20.67 5.03 2.28
N ARG A 409 -20.27 5.10 1.02
CA ARG A 409 -21.15 5.29 -0.14
C ARG A 409 -21.19 4.01 -0.96
N PHE A 410 -22.37 3.46 -1.17
CA PHE A 410 -22.62 2.32 -2.05
C PHE A 410 -23.77 2.67 -2.98
N ALA A 411 -23.59 2.46 -4.29
CA ALA A 411 -24.57 2.85 -5.32
C ALA A 411 -25.08 4.31 -5.18
N GLY A 412 -24.18 5.23 -4.80
CA GLY A 412 -24.51 6.64 -4.58
C GLY A 412 -25.23 6.96 -3.27
N GLN A 413 -25.53 5.96 -2.44
CA GLN A 413 -26.29 6.15 -1.19
C GLN A 413 -25.40 5.96 0.05
N PRO A 414 -25.59 6.78 1.11
CA PRO A 414 -24.99 6.54 2.41
C PRO A 414 -25.37 5.15 2.94
N THR A 415 -24.37 4.35 3.27
CA THR A 415 -24.49 2.94 3.62
C THR A 415 -23.56 2.65 4.77
N TRP A 416 -24.01 1.88 5.75
CA TRP A 416 -23.17 1.37 6.82
C TRP A 416 -23.03 -0.15 6.71
N VAL A 417 -22.17 -0.73 7.53
CA VAL A 417 -22.06 -2.19 7.66
C VAL A 417 -22.44 -2.56 9.08
N VAL A 418 -23.43 -3.43 9.24
CA VAL A 418 -23.91 -3.90 10.55
C VAL A 418 -23.88 -5.43 10.57
N PRO A 419 -23.59 -6.06 11.72
CA PRO A 419 -23.76 -7.50 11.85
C PRO A 419 -25.26 -7.87 11.73
N ASP A 420 -25.56 -8.98 11.05
CA ASP A 420 -26.86 -9.64 11.12
C ASP A 420 -27.00 -10.49 12.40
N ASP A 421 -28.09 -11.24 12.51
CA ASP A 421 -28.41 -12.07 13.69
C ASP A 421 -27.38 -13.19 13.90
N GLU A 422 -26.66 -13.57 12.85
CA GLU A 422 -25.55 -14.53 12.86
C GLU A 422 -24.18 -13.87 12.98
N GLY A 423 -24.11 -12.55 13.16
CA GLY A 423 -22.88 -11.79 13.32
C GLY A 423 -22.16 -11.44 12.01
N ARG A 424 -22.77 -11.68 10.85
CA ARG A 424 -22.15 -11.47 9.53
C ARG A 424 -22.27 -10.01 9.11
N PRO A 425 -21.22 -9.43 8.50
CA PRO A 425 -21.25 -8.03 8.06
C PRO A 425 -22.19 -7.84 6.86
N VAL A 426 -23.27 -7.08 7.05
CA VAL A 426 -24.24 -6.76 6.02
C VAL A 426 -24.23 -5.25 5.73
N ALA A 427 -23.99 -4.91 4.46
CA ALA A 427 -24.16 -3.54 3.99
C ALA A 427 -25.64 -3.16 4.02
N THR A 428 -25.96 -2.07 4.73
CA THR A 428 -27.33 -1.57 4.76
C THR A 428 -27.39 -0.06 4.53
N ILE A 429 -28.30 0.36 3.67
CA ILE A 429 -28.54 1.77 3.38
C ILE A 429 -29.01 2.49 4.66
N LEU A 430 -28.46 3.68 4.88
CA LEU A 430 -28.90 4.60 5.94
C LEU A 430 -30.24 5.25 5.52
N ASN A 431 -31.29 4.95 6.26
CA ASN A 431 -32.58 5.63 6.11
C ASN A 431 -32.70 6.81 7.09
N GLU A 432 -33.81 7.55 7.00
CA GLU A 432 -34.07 8.74 7.83
C GLU A 432 -33.96 8.41 9.33
N GLU A 433 -34.61 7.33 9.78
CA GLU A 433 -34.63 6.95 11.19
C GLU A 433 -33.25 6.57 11.72
N ARG A 434 -32.47 5.81 10.93
CA ARG A 434 -31.11 5.39 11.29
C ARG A 434 -30.15 6.56 11.34
N LEU A 435 -30.20 7.45 10.34
CA LEU A 435 -29.36 8.65 10.34
C LEU A 435 -29.73 9.57 11.51
N ARG A 436 -31.02 9.76 11.78
CA ARG A 436 -31.50 10.56 12.91
C ARG A 436 -31.03 9.98 14.24
N HIS A 437 -31.09 8.66 14.40
CA HIS A 437 -30.55 7.96 15.56
C HIS A 437 -29.05 8.22 15.74
N MET A 438 -28.27 8.14 14.66
CA MET A 438 -26.83 8.39 14.71
C MET A 438 -26.50 9.86 15.02
N LEU A 439 -27.16 10.81 14.36
CA LEU A 439 -26.94 12.24 14.62
C LEU A 439 -27.23 12.62 16.08
N ALA A 440 -28.20 11.98 16.72
CA ALA A 440 -28.50 12.19 18.14
C ALA A 440 -27.39 11.69 19.08
N ARG A 441 -26.57 10.72 18.64
CA ARG A 441 -25.41 10.20 19.39
C ARG A 441 -24.13 10.97 19.10
N LEU A 442 -24.02 11.53 17.90
CA LEU A 442 -22.84 12.23 17.43
C LEU A 442 -22.74 13.67 17.94
N ALA A 443 -23.86 14.28 18.32
CA ALA A 443 -23.92 15.65 18.78
C ALA A 443 -25.02 15.86 19.83
N ARG A 444 -24.81 16.85 20.70
CA ARG A 444 -25.84 17.38 21.59
C ARG A 444 -26.70 18.38 20.81
N TRP A 445 -27.95 18.03 20.56
CA TRP A 445 -28.88 18.91 19.85
C TRP A 445 -29.66 19.77 20.82
N VAL A 446 -29.69 21.08 20.57
CA VAL A 446 -30.37 22.06 21.43
C VAL A 446 -31.21 23.04 20.61
N ARG A 447 -32.28 23.56 21.19
CA ARG A 447 -32.99 24.74 20.71
C ARG A 447 -32.91 25.86 21.73
N VAL A 448 -33.04 27.11 21.32
CA VAL A 448 -33.01 28.24 22.24
C VAL A 448 -34.43 28.64 22.63
N ASN A 449 -34.68 28.77 23.93
CA ASN A 449 -35.98 29.24 24.42
C ASN A 449 -36.08 30.79 24.34
N ALA A 450 -37.24 31.35 24.68
CA ALA A 450 -37.47 32.80 24.66
C ALA A 450 -36.54 33.59 25.61
N LYS A 451 -35.87 32.93 26.56
CA LYS A 451 -34.91 33.53 27.49
C LYS A 451 -33.45 33.43 27.00
N GLY A 452 -33.21 32.85 25.83
CA GLY A 452 -31.85 32.66 25.30
C GLY A 452 -31.15 31.38 25.77
N GLU A 453 -31.81 30.51 26.54
CA GLU A 453 -31.21 29.32 27.13
C GLU A 453 -31.28 28.12 26.18
N PRO A 454 -30.19 27.34 26.03
CA PRO A 454 -30.19 26.12 25.21
C PRO A 454 -30.88 24.97 25.97
N ILE A 455 -31.97 24.46 25.40
CA ILE A 455 -32.70 23.30 25.91
C ILE A 455 -32.59 22.12 24.93
N PRO A 456 -32.53 20.86 25.42
CA PRO A 456 -32.40 19.69 24.56
C PRO A 456 -33.50 19.61 23.50
N ALA A 457 -33.11 19.23 22.29
CA ALA A 457 -34.00 19.02 21.16
C ALA A 457 -33.53 17.80 20.35
N PRO A 458 -34.42 17.09 19.61
CA PRO A 458 -33.97 16.04 18.70
C PRO A 458 -33.34 16.64 17.43
N PRO A 459 -32.53 15.87 16.67
CA PRO A 459 -32.11 16.26 15.33
C PRO A 459 -33.33 16.57 14.44
N PRO A 460 -33.38 17.73 13.76
CA PRO A 460 -34.51 18.10 12.91
C PRO A 460 -34.64 17.21 11.68
N LEU A 461 -35.86 16.76 11.37
CA LEU A 461 -36.15 15.96 10.17
C LEU A 461 -35.72 16.64 8.85
N PRO A 462 -35.90 17.97 8.65
CA PRO A 462 -35.40 18.63 7.45
C PRO A 462 -33.89 18.45 7.24
N VAL A 463 -33.10 18.54 8.31
CA VAL A 463 -31.64 18.36 8.25
C VAL A 463 -31.30 16.91 7.89
N VAL A 464 -31.95 15.93 8.52
CA VAL A 464 -31.75 14.50 8.22
C VAL A 464 -32.03 14.19 6.75
N LYS A 465 -33.17 14.66 6.24
CA LYS A 465 -33.56 14.46 4.83
C LYS A 465 -32.58 15.11 3.87
N SER A 466 -32.14 16.33 4.16
CA SER A 466 -31.17 17.04 3.33
C SER A 466 -29.78 16.40 3.36
N VAL A 467 -29.34 15.86 4.50
CA VAL A 467 -28.09 15.09 4.58
C VAL A 467 -28.17 13.85 3.68
N LEU A 468 -29.25 13.05 3.76
CA LEU A 468 -29.42 11.87 2.89
C LEU A 468 -29.55 12.22 1.40
N ALA A 469 -30.10 13.39 1.08
CA ALA A 469 -30.24 13.89 -0.29
C ALA A 469 -28.98 14.56 -0.84
N THR A 470 -27.86 14.56 -0.10
CA THR A 470 -26.60 15.15 -0.57
C THR A 470 -26.12 14.40 -1.82
N PRO A 471 -25.94 15.06 -2.98
CA PRO A 471 -25.66 14.37 -4.24
C PRO A 471 -24.33 13.60 -4.28
N ASP A 472 -23.27 14.16 -3.72
CA ASP A 472 -21.95 13.53 -3.65
C ASP A 472 -21.36 13.72 -2.25
N PRO A 473 -21.80 12.91 -1.27
CA PRO A 473 -21.22 12.97 0.05
C PRO A 473 -19.79 12.42 -0.05
N ALA A 474 -18.80 13.13 0.50
CA ALA A 474 -17.37 12.77 0.50
C ALA A 474 -17.03 11.51 1.35
N LEU A 475 -17.95 10.55 1.38
CA LEU A 475 -17.85 9.26 2.03
C LEU A 475 -17.00 8.29 1.20
N PRO A 476 -16.26 7.38 1.87
CA PRO A 476 -15.50 6.34 1.20
C PRO A 476 -16.43 5.40 0.41
N VAL A 477 -16.04 5.03 -0.80
CA VAL A 477 -16.86 4.15 -1.66
C VAL A 477 -16.65 2.69 -1.26
N LEU A 478 -17.71 1.99 -0.90
CA LEU A 478 -17.67 0.55 -0.67
C LEU A 478 -18.14 -0.18 -1.94
N THR A 479 -17.39 -1.14 -2.44
CA THR A 479 -17.80 -2.00 -3.58
C THR A 479 -17.96 -3.47 -3.20
N GLY A 480 -17.42 -3.88 -2.06
CA GLY A 480 -17.40 -5.28 -1.63
C GLY A 480 -17.11 -5.43 -0.15
N ILE A 481 -17.71 -6.43 0.47
CA ILE A 481 -17.30 -6.96 1.78
C ILE A 481 -16.71 -8.33 1.51
N VAL A 482 -15.52 -8.58 2.04
CA VAL A 482 -14.80 -9.85 1.87
C VAL A 482 -14.44 -10.43 3.23
N ASN A 483 -14.46 -11.76 3.34
CA ASN A 483 -14.22 -12.48 4.58
C ASN A 483 -12.92 -13.30 4.56
N THR A 484 -12.24 -13.31 3.42
CA THR A 484 -10.94 -13.93 3.21
C THR A 484 -10.00 -12.97 2.48
N PRO A 485 -8.68 -13.23 2.48
CA PRO A 485 -7.72 -12.39 1.80
C PRO A 485 -7.93 -12.42 0.29
N VAL A 486 -8.05 -11.26 -0.33
CA VAL A 486 -8.23 -11.12 -1.78
C VAL A 486 -7.25 -10.12 -2.36
N PHE A 487 -7.02 -10.17 -3.66
CA PHE A 487 -6.22 -9.17 -4.35
C PHE A 487 -7.06 -7.94 -4.67
N GLY A 488 -6.57 -6.76 -4.27
CA GLY A 488 -7.12 -5.47 -4.68
C GLY A 488 -6.81 -5.17 -6.15
N ARG A 489 -7.35 -4.06 -6.65
CA ARG A 489 -7.19 -3.60 -8.05
C ARG A 489 -5.73 -3.43 -8.48
N SER A 490 -4.85 -3.08 -7.54
CA SER A 490 -3.41 -2.91 -7.75
C SER A 490 -2.63 -4.23 -7.77
N GLY A 491 -3.29 -5.37 -7.54
CA GLY A 491 -2.60 -6.65 -7.31
C GLY A 491 -1.97 -6.77 -5.91
N THR A 492 -2.30 -5.86 -4.98
CA THR A 492 -1.90 -5.97 -3.58
C THR A 492 -2.81 -6.98 -2.86
N LEU A 493 -2.23 -7.97 -2.19
CA LEU A 493 -2.98 -8.93 -1.38
C LEU A 493 -3.46 -8.26 -0.08
N ILE A 494 -4.77 -8.26 0.12
CA ILE A 494 -5.42 -7.71 1.31
C ILE A 494 -5.47 -8.79 2.37
N THR A 495 -4.60 -8.71 3.38
CA THR A 495 -4.56 -9.66 4.50
C THR A 495 -4.93 -9.02 5.83
N THR A 496 -5.19 -7.71 5.87
CA THR A 496 -5.39 -6.99 7.13
C THR A 496 -6.81 -6.46 7.31
N PRO A 497 -7.50 -6.79 8.42
CA PRO A 497 -8.90 -6.41 8.62
C PRO A 497 -9.11 -4.90 8.56
N GLY A 498 -10.20 -4.46 7.92
CA GLY A 498 -10.53 -3.05 7.78
C GLY A 498 -10.86 -2.64 6.34
N TYR A 499 -11.07 -1.34 6.14
CA TYR A 499 -11.42 -0.78 4.84
C TYR A 499 -10.16 -0.43 4.03
N HIS A 500 -10.10 -0.92 2.80
CA HIS A 500 -8.99 -0.75 1.87
C HIS A 500 -9.41 0.22 0.75
N PRO A 501 -8.97 1.50 0.79
CA PRO A 501 -9.50 2.54 -0.11
C PRO A 501 -9.19 2.30 -1.58
N ASP A 502 -8.00 1.78 -1.89
CA ASP A 502 -7.58 1.50 -3.28
C ASP A 502 -8.41 0.39 -3.91
N ALA A 503 -8.76 -0.62 -3.10
CA ALA A 503 -9.60 -1.73 -3.54
C ALA A 503 -11.10 -1.43 -3.42
N ARG A 504 -11.48 -0.44 -2.59
CA ARG A 504 -12.87 -0.14 -2.18
C ARG A 504 -13.55 -1.33 -1.48
N LEU A 505 -12.75 -2.15 -0.80
CA LEU A 505 -13.21 -3.37 -0.11
C LEU A 505 -13.13 -3.19 1.40
N LEU A 506 -14.09 -3.77 2.12
CA LEU A 506 -14.03 -3.95 3.56
C LEU A 506 -13.70 -5.41 3.85
N TYR A 507 -12.51 -5.68 4.40
CA TYR A 507 -12.12 -7.03 4.82
C TYR A 507 -12.51 -7.27 6.28
N VAL A 508 -13.40 -8.23 6.50
CA VAL A 508 -13.90 -8.66 7.81
C VAL A 508 -13.66 -10.17 7.94
N PRO A 509 -12.51 -10.63 8.46
CA PRO A 509 -12.24 -12.06 8.56
C PRO A 509 -13.30 -12.75 9.42
N ALA A 510 -13.57 -14.02 9.10
CA ALA A 510 -14.39 -14.86 9.97
C ALA A 510 -13.75 -14.93 11.37
N PRO A 511 -14.54 -14.97 12.46
CA PRO A 511 -14.00 -15.11 13.81
C PRO A 511 -13.05 -16.32 13.92
N GLY A 512 -11.85 -16.10 14.47
CA GLY A 512 -10.83 -17.14 14.60
C GLY A 512 -10.04 -17.46 13.32
N PHE A 513 -10.37 -16.83 12.19
CA PHE A 513 -9.62 -16.99 10.96
C PHE A 513 -8.36 -16.13 10.97
N ALA A 514 -7.20 -16.77 11.02
CA ALA A 514 -5.89 -16.14 10.96
C ALA A 514 -5.14 -16.59 9.71
N VAL A 515 -4.66 -15.62 8.94
CA VAL A 515 -3.89 -15.88 7.72
C VAL A 515 -2.41 -15.97 8.12
N PRO A 516 -1.70 -17.06 7.77
CA PRO A 516 -0.26 -17.13 7.99
C PRO A 516 0.45 -16.06 7.14
N ASP A 517 1.73 -15.82 7.43
CA ASP A 517 2.50 -14.88 6.61
C ASP A 517 2.68 -15.45 5.19
N ILE A 518 2.28 -14.68 4.17
CA ILE A 518 2.32 -15.11 2.77
C ILE A 518 3.52 -14.45 2.10
N PRO A 519 4.51 -15.24 1.60
CA PRO A 519 5.67 -14.69 0.92
C PRO A 519 5.26 -13.86 -0.31
N ALA A 520 5.87 -12.68 -0.47
CA ALA A 520 5.65 -11.86 -1.66
C ALA A 520 6.15 -12.53 -2.97
N LYS A 521 7.02 -13.54 -2.84
CA LYS A 521 7.49 -14.38 -3.95
C LYS A 521 7.44 -15.84 -3.52
N ALA A 522 6.44 -16.56 -3.99
CA ALA A 522 6.33 -18.00 -3.76
C ALA A 522 7.47 -18.75 -4.46
N THR A 523 8.06 -19.71 -3.77
CA THR A 523 9.04 -20.64 -4.31
C THR A 523 8.37 -21.69 -5.22
N PRO A 524 9.11 -22.33 -6.14
CA PRO A 524 8.57 -23.42 -6.94
C PRO A 524 7.98 -24.57 -6.10
N ALA A 525 8.55 -24.84 -4.93
CA ALA A 525 8.06 -25.87 -4.01
C ALA A 525 6.71 -25.49 -3.39
N GLU A 526 6.53 -24.24 -2.96
CA GLU A 526 5.24 -23.74 -2.45
C GLU A 526 4.16 -23.74 -3.53
N ILE A 527 4.51 -23.39 -4.78
CA ILE A 527 3.58 -23.44 -5.91
C ILE A 527 3.16 -24.89 -6.18
N ALA A 528 4.10 -25.84 -6.16
CA ALA A 528 3.79 -27.26 -6.34
C ALA A 528 2.88 -27.79 -5.23
N ALA A 529 3.17 -27.44 -3.96
CA ALA A 529 2.35 -27.82 -2.81
C ALA A 529 0.93 -27.24 -2.91
N ALA A 530 0.78 -25.96 -3.29
CA ALA A 530 -0.52 -25.35 -3.50
C ALA A 530 -1.30 -26.01 -4.64
N ARG A 531 -0.61 -26.43 -5.72
CA ARG A 531 -1.24 -27.17 -6.83
C ARG A 531 -1.76 -28.52 -6.38
N THR A 532 -0.97 -29.28 -5.61
CA THR A 532 -1.39 -30.57 -5.04
C THR A 532 -2.60 -30.39 -4.13
N LEU A 533 -2.55 -29.42 -3.21
CA LEU A 533 -3.65 -29.13 -2.30
C LEU A 533 -4.97 -28.83 -3.05
N ILE A 534 -4.91 -28.03 -4.12
CA ILE A 534 -6.11 -27.68 -4.89
C ILE A 534 -6.58 -28.84 -5.78
N CYS A 535 -5.68 -29.43 -6.56
CA CYS A 535 -6.07 -30.36 -7.61
C CYS A 535 -6.25 -31.81 -7.13
N GLU A 536 -5.52 -32.22 -6.08
CA GLU A 536 -5.49 -33.59 -5.58
C GLU A 536 -6.28 -33.70 -4.28
N ASP A 537 -5.99 -32.84 -3.28
CA ASP A 537 -6.64 -32.96 -1.96
C ASP A 537 -8.06 -32.38 -1.95
N LEU A 538 -8.27 -31.19 -2.53
CA LEU A 538 -9.56 -30.52 -2.53
C LEU A 538 -10.48 -31.03 -3.65
N LEU A 539 -9.94 -31.18 -4.86
CA LEU A 539 -10.73 -31.48 -6.06
C LEU A 539 -10.62 -32.93 -6.53
N GLY A 540 -9.73 -33.75 -5.96
CA GLY A 540 -9.38 -35.07 -6.51
C GLY A 540 -10.51 -36.10 -6.53
N ASP A 541 -11.44 -36.02 -5.56
CA ASP A 541 -12.55 -36.96 -5.44
C ASP A 541 -13.77 -36.61 -6.31
N PHE A 542 -13.79 -35.44 -6.95
CA PHE A 542 -14.90 -35.06 -7.81
C PHE A 542 -14.81 -35.73 -9.19
N PRO A 543 -15.93 -36.24 -9.74
CA PRO A 543 -15.94 -37.07 -10.94
C PRO A 543 -15.85 -36.24 -12.24
N PHE A 544 -14.71 -35.56 -12.45
CA PHE A 544 -14.47 -34.79 -13.68
C PHE A 544 -14.28 -35.71 -14.89
N THR A 545 -14.82 -35.31 -16.04
CA THR A 545 -14.70 -36.04 -17.32
C THR A 545 -13.37 -35.80 -18.03
N GLY A 546 -12.65 -34.73 -17.66
CA GLY A 546 -11.37 -34.36 -18.26
C GLY A 546 -10.68 -33.21 -17.53
N GLU A 547 -9.52 -32.79 -18.06
CA GLU A 547 -8.73 -31.70 -17.48
C GLU A 547 -9.38 -30.34 -17.68
N ALA A 548 -10.20 -30.18 -18.72
CA ALA A 548 -10.90 -28.94 -19.02
C ALA A 548 -11.89 -28.58 -17.91
N GLU A 549 -12.73 -29.52 -17.47
CA GLU A 549 -13.71 -29.27 -16.39
C GLU A 549 -12.99 -28.93 -15.08
N ARG A 550 -11.92 -29.66 -14.76
CA ARG A 550 -11.08 -29.38 -13.58
C ARG A 550 -10.49 -27.97 -13.65
N ALA A 551 -9.97 -27.55 -14.80
CA ALA A 551 -9.42 -26.21 -14.99
C ALA A 551 -10.47 -25.10 -14.78
N HIS A 552 -11.72 -25.31 -15.21
CA HIS A 552 -12.81 -24.34 -14.98
C HIS A 552 -13.16 -24.18 -13.50
N VAL A 553 -13.07 -25.25 -12.71
CA VAL A 553 -13.31 -25.18 -11.25
C VAL A 553 -12.15 -24.48 -10.54
N VAL A 554 -10.91 -24.75 -10.94
CA VAL A 554 -9.75 -23.99 -10.45
C VAL A 554 -9.89 -22.51 -10.81
N ALA A 555 -10.33 -22.19 -12.02
CA ALA A 555 -10.59 -20.82 -12.44
C ALA A 555 -11.69 -20.16 -11.59
N LEU A 556 -12.79 -20.86 -11.29
CA LEU A 556 -13.86 -20.39 -10.40
C LEU A 556 -13.32 -20.06 -8.99
N LEU A 557 -12.48 -20.94 -8.43
CA LEU A 557 -11.85 -20.73 -7.13
C LEU A 557 -10.93 -19.50 -7.15
N LEU A 558 -10.02 -19.42 -8.11
CA LEU A 558 -9.08 -18.30 -8.22
C LEU A 558 -9.78 -16.97 -8.51
N LEU A 559 -10.89 -17.00 -9.25
CA LEU A 559 -11.66 -15.80 -9.60
C LEU A 559 -12.14 -15.05 -8.36
N GLY A 560 -12.57 -15.74 -7.29
CA GLY A 560 -13.01 -15.06 -6.07
C GLY A 560 -11.89 -14.25 -5.40
N PHE A 561 -10.65 -14.74 -5.47
CA PHE A 561 -9.48 -14.05 -4.95
C PHE A 561 -8.97 -12.93 -5.87
N LEU A 562 -9.13 -13.11 -7.18
CA LEU A 562 -8.61 -12.20 -8.21
C LEU A 562 -9.66 -11.22 -8.74
N ARG A 563 -10.92 -11.31 -8.28
CA ARG A 563 -12.04 -10.53 -8.81
C ARG A 563 -11.73 -9.04 -8.84
N GLY A 564 -11.08 -8.53 -7.80
CA GLY A 564 -10.71 -7.12 -7.66
C GLY A 564 -9.70 -6.64 -8.70
N MET A 565 -8.90 -7.54 -9.30
CA MET A 565 -7.89 -7.21 -10.31
C MET A 565 -8.47 -7.10 -11.72
N ILE A 566 -9.70 -7.59 -11.94
CA ILE A 566 -10.33 -7.63 -13.25
C ILE A 566 -11.27 -6.42 -13.37
N ASP A 567 -10.88 -5.44 -14.19
CA ASP A 567 -11.73 -4.31 -14.53
C ASP A 567 -12.71 -4.69 -15.65
N GLY A 568 -13.90 -5.14 -15.26
CA GLY A 568 -14.94 -5.54 -16.19
C GLY A 568 -15.75 -6.77 -15.77
N PRO A 569 -16.55 -7.32 -16.69
CA PRO A 569 -17.32 -8.53 -16.48
C PRO A 569 -16.41 -9.77 -16.40
N THR A 570 -16.86 -10.79 -15.67
CA THR A 570 -16.16 -12.07 -15.52
C THR A 570 -17.05 -13.21 -16.03
N PRO A 571 -16.48 -14.34 -16.51
CA PRO A 571 -17.28 -15.43 -17.08
C PRO A 571 -18.33 -15.97 -16.11
N LEU A 572 -19.49 -16.35 -16.65
CA LEU A 572 -20.45 -17.21 -15.96
C LEU A 572 -19.88 -18.63 -15.92
N HIS A 573 -19.82 -19.23 -14.74
CA HIS A 573 -19.44 -20.63 -14.58
C HIS A 573 -20.69 -21.52 -14.63
N LEU A 574 -20.89 -22.23 -15.74
CA LEU A 574 -21.96 -23.21 -15.91
C LEU A 574 -21.46 -24.59 -15.46
N ILE A 575 -22.24 -25.25 -14.60
CA ILE A 575 -21.93 -26.60 -14.12
C ILE A 575 -23.03 -27.55 -14.61
N GLU A 576 -22.66 -28.42 -15.54
CA GLU A 576 -23.54 -29.46 -16.06
C GLU A 576 -23.31 -30.77 -15.30
N LYS A 577 -24.40 -31.49 -15.00
CA LYS A 577 -24.34 -32.79 -14.32
C LYS A 577 -25.04 -33.87 -15.15
N PRO A 578 -24.40 -35.02 -15.40
CA PRO A 578 -25.01 -36.11 -16.17
C PRO A 578 -26.13 -36.81 -15.40
N THR A 579 -26.04 -36.86 -14.06
CA THR A 579 -27.04 -37.45 -13.16
C THR A 579 -27.14 -36.66 -11.84
N PRO A 580 -28.29 -36.69 -11.14
CA PRO A 580 -28.40 -36.15 -9.79
C PRO A 580 -27.45 -36.88 -8.82
N GLY A 581 -26.88 -36.16 -7.84
CA GLY A 581 -26.03 -36.74 -6.80
C GLY A 581 -24.53 -36.81 -7.11
N THR A 582 -24.07 -36.24 -8.21
CA THR A 582 -22.64 -36.20 -8.60
C THR A 582 -21.77 -35.19 -7.83
N GLY A 583 -22.29 -34.57 -6.76
CA GLY A 583 -21.52 -33.65 -5.91
C GLY A 583 -21.35 -32.22 -6.43
N ALA A 584 -22.03 -31.81 -7.52
CA ALA A 584 -21.88 -30.47 -8.10
C ALA A 584 -22.15 -29.32 -7.11
N THR A 585 -23.26 -29.38 -6.37
CA THR A 585 -23.58 -28.37 -5.34
C THR A 585 -22.54 -28.37 -4.22
N LEU A 586 -22.07 -29.56 -3.81
CA LEU A 586 -21.02 -29.71 -2.79
C LEU A 586 -19.69 -29.07 -3.25
N MET A 587 -19.33 -29.21 -4.53
CA MET A 587 -18.16 -28.57 -5.12
C MET A 587 -18.26 -27.04 -5.05
N VAL A 588 -19.41 -26.48 -5.44
CA VAL A 588 -19.61 -25.02 -5.34
C VAL A 588 -19.62 -24.56 -3.89
N ASP A 589 -20.22 -25.32 -2.98
CA ASP A 589 -20.19 -25.00 -1.55
C ASP A 589 -18.78 -25.04 -0.97
N ALA A 590 -17.94 -25.99 -1.38
CA ALA A 590 -16.52 -26.04 -0.99
C ALA A 590 -15.78 -24.77 -1.46
N VAL A 591 -15.95 -24.39 -2.73
CA VAL A 591 -15.37 -23.16 -3.28
C VAL A 591 -15.90 -21.92 -2.55
N ALA A 592 -17.21 -21.82 -2.36
CA ALA A 592 -17.82 -20.69 -1.66
C ALA A 592 -17.35 -20.59 -0.21
N THR A 593 -17.17 -21.72 0.48
CA THR A 593 -16.64 -21.79 1.84
C THR A 593 -15.22 -21.26 1.90
N ILE A 594 -14.37 -21.64 0.93
CA ILE A 594 -13.00 -21.11 0.83
C ILE A 594 -13.00 -19.60 0.57
N LEU A 595 -13.92 -19.09 -0.25
CA LEU A 595 -13.96 -17.67 -0.63
C LEU A 595 -14.60 -16.77 0.44
N THR A 596 -15.63 -17.25 1.12
CA THR A 596 -16.51 -16.42 1.96
C THR A 596 -16.57 -16.86 3.41
N GLY A 597 -15.99 -18.01 3.75
CA GLY A 597 -16.09 -18.65 5.07
C GLY A 597 -17.42 -19.38 5.30
N ILE A 598 -18.35 -19.34 4.34
CA ILE A 598 -19.67 -19.99 4.41
C ILE A 598 -20.05 -20.62 3.06
N GLY A 599 -21.06 -21.48 3.04
CA GLY A 599 -21.60 -22.08 1.81
C GLY A 599 -22.17 -21.04 0.83
N ALA A 600 -22.45 -21.47 -0.41
CA ALA A 600 -22.85 -20.56 -1.47
C ALA A 600 -24.22 -19.93 -1.21
N SER A 601 -24.37 -18.63 -1.53
CA SER A 601 -25.70 -17.99 -1.50
C SER A 601 -26.54 -18.53 -2.64
N VAL A 602 -27.42 -19.47 -2.33
CA VAL A 602 -28.28 -20.12 -3.32
C VAL A 602 -29.42 -19.18 -3.74
N MET A 603 -29.67 -19.14 -5.03
CA MET A 603 -30.82 -18.56 -5.69
C MET A 603 -31.43 -19.62 -6.61
N THR A 604 -32.76 -19.67 -6.67
CA THR A 604 -33.47 -20.55 -7.59
C THR A 604 -33.78 -19.83 -8.91
N GLU A 605 -34.05 -20.61 -9.96
CA GLU A 605 -34.49 -20.12 -11.26
C GLU A 605 -35.74 -19.22 -11.18
N GLY A 606 -35.74 -18.10 -11.91
CA GLY A 606 -36.92 -17.25 -12.09
C GLY A 606 -37.81 -17.77 -13.22
N ARG A 607 -39.13 -17.59 -13.11
CA ARG A 607 -40.11 -18.05 -14.13
C ARG A 607 -40.21 -17.12 -15.33
N ASP A 608 -39.89 -15.85 -15.14
CA ASP A 608 -39.92 -14.81 -16.16
C ASP A 608 -38.82 -13.74 -15.90
N ASP A 609 -38.60 -12.86 -16.87
CA ASP A 609 -37.54 -11.84 -16.82
C ASP A 609 -37.75 -10.80 -15.71
N GLU A 610 -38.99 -10.52 -15.32
CA GLU A 610 -39.30 -9.58 -14.24
C GLU A 610 -38.99 -10.20 -12.87
N GLU A 611 -39.25 -11.49 -12.71
CA GLU A 611 -38.84 -12.27 -11.55
C GLU A 611 -37.31 -12.39 -11.48
N TRP A 612 -36.62 -12.64 -12.60
CA TRP A 612 -35.16 -12.62 -12.67
C TRP A 612 -34.60 -11.28 -12.21
N ARG A 613 -35.10 -10.17 -12.77
CA ARG A 613 -34.66 -8.81 -12.43
C ARG A 613 -34.83 -8.54 -10.93
N LYS A 614 -35.97 -8.89 -10.33
CA LYS A 614 -36.21 -8.70 -8.88
C LYS A 614 -35.24 -9.52 -8.02
N ARG A 615 -35.02 -10.79 -8.38
CA ARG A 615 -34.14 -11.70 -7.62
C ARG A 615 -32.68 -11.28 -7.71
N VAL A 616 -32.19 -10.95 -8.91
CA VAL A 616 -30.82 -10.45 -9.14
C VAL A 616 -30.61 -9.15 -8.37
N THR A 617 -31.52 -8.17 -8.48
CA THR A 617 -31.44 -6.92 -7.70
C THR A 617 -31.42 -7.18 -6.20
N ALA A 618 -32.27 -8.06 -5.68
CA ALA A 618 -32.32 -8.37 -4.26
C ALA A 618 -31.01 -8.98 -3.75
N LYS A 619 -30.40 -9.89 -4.52
CA LYS A 619 -29.11 -10.51 -4.18
C LYS A 619 -27.96 -9.51 -4.29
N LEU A 620 -27.83 -8.77 -5.39
CA LEU A 620 -26.75 -7.80 -5.58
C LEU A 620 -26.74 -6.68 -4.53
N ARG A 621 -27.90 -6.30 -3.99
CA ARG A 621 -28.01 -5.34 -2.87
C ARG A 621 -27.33 -5.80 -1.59
N GLN A 622 -27.10 -7.10 -1.41
CA GLN A 622 -26.39 -7.67 -0.26
C GLN A 622 -24.86 -7.64 -0.45
N ILE A 623 -24.38 -7.20 -1.63
CA ILE A 623 -22.97 -7.19 -2.02
C ILE A 623 -22.30 -8.59 -1.90
N PRO A 624 -22.90 -9.64 -2.49
CA PRO A 624 -22.37 -10.99 -2.37
C PRO A 624 -21.07 -11.15 -3.17
N SER A 625 -20.13 -11.92 -2.64
CA SER A 625 -18.90 -12.28 -3.36
C SER A 625 -19.15 -13.33 -4.45
N ILE A 626 -20.13 -14.22 -4.24
CA ILE A 626 -20.54 -15.27 -5.17
C ILE A 626 -22.05 -15.54 -5.06
N ILE A 627 -22.71 -15.82 -6.18
CA ILE A 627 -24.12 -16.21 -6.25
C ILE A 627 -24.20 -17.56 -6.98
N LEU A 628 -24.84 -18.55 -6.36
CA LEU A 628 -25.14 -19.82 -7.00
C LEU A 628 -26.59 -19.82 -7.49
N ILE A 629 -26.77 -20.01 -8.79
CA ILE A 629 -28.08 -20.28 -9.39
C ILE A 629 -28.24 -21.80 -9.47
N ASP A 630 -29.03 -22.37 -8.56
CA ASP A 630 -29.23 -23.82 -8.50
C ASP A 630 -30.59 -24.23 -9.09
N ASN A 631 -30.67 -25.49 -9.52
CA ASN A 631 -31.86 -26.13 -10.09
C ASN A 631 -32.40 -25.46 -11.35
N LEU A 632 -31.52 -25.12 -12.31
CA LEU A 632 -31.93 -24.75 -13.66
C LEU A 632 -32.65 -25.94 -14.32
N ARG A 633 -33.94 -25.76 -14.65
CA ARG A 633 -34.78 -26.79 -15.29
C ARG A 633 -34.91 -26.58 -16.79
N ALA A 634 -34.71 -25.36 -17.26
CA ALA A 634 -34.76 -24.98 -18.66
C ALA A 634 -33.43 -24.36 -19.11
N LYS A 635 -33.32 -24.10 -20.41
CA LYS A 635 -32.22 -23.31 -20.97
C LYS A 635 -32.24 -21.93 -20.31
N LEU A 636 -31.10 -21.51 -19.75
CA LEU A 636 -30.95 -20.16 -19.20
C LEU A 636 -31.02 -19.12 -20.32
N ASP A 637 -32.17 -18.48 -20.47
CA ASP A 637 -32.44 -17.43 -21.44
C ASP A 637 -33.14 -16.28 -20.73
N SER A 638 -32.36 -15.28 -20.29
CA SER A 638 -32.86 -14.13 -19.54
C SER A 638 -32.07 -12.87 -19.88
N SER A 639 -32.78 -11.82 -20.30
CA SER A 639 -32.18 -10.52 -20.60
C SER A 639 -31.61 -9.86 -19.34
N ALA A 640 -32.26 -10.07 -18.19
CA ALA A 640 -31.82 -9.58 -16.89
C ALA A 640 -30.50 -10.21 -16.46
N VAL A 641 -30.35 -11.53 -16.55
CA VAL A 641 -29.10 -12.22 -16.19
C VAL A 641 -27.97 -11.84 -17.16
N ALA A 642 -28.27 -11.74 -18.46
CA ALA A 642 -27.30 -11.31 -19.46
C ALA A 642 -26.79 -9.88 -19.18
N ALA A 643 -27.69 -8.94 -18.87
CA ALA A 643 -27.31 -7.57 -18.52
C ALA A 643 -26.45 -7.53 -17.25
N ALA A 644 -26.81 -8.27 -16.20
CA ALA A 644 -26.02 -8.35 -14.97
C ALA A 644 -24.60 -8.91 -15.16
N LEU A 645 -24.42 -9.80 -16.14
CA LEU A 645 -23.13 -10.43 -16.44
C LEU A 645 -22.26 -9.60 -17.38
N THR A 646 -22.86 -8.76 -18.23
CA THR A 646 -22.15 -8.06 -19.32
C THR A 646 -21.95 -6.57 -19.06
N ALA A 647 -22.69 -5.98 -18.12
CA ALA A 647 -22.56 -4.58 -17.74
C ALA A 647 -21.80 -4.42 -16.41
N PRO A 648 -20.94 -3.40 -16.28
CA PRO A 648 -20.29 -3.08 -15.01
C PRO A 648 -21.24 -2.44 -13.98
N PHE A 649 -22.47 -2.10 -14.38
CA PHE A 649 -23.50 -1.47 -13.55
C PHE A 649 -24.85 -2.16 -13.74
N TRP A 650 -25.59 -2.30 -12.64
CA TRP A 650 -26.91 -2.95 -12.57
C TRP A 650 -27.98 -1.99 -12.06
#